data_AF-A0A024G1C3-F1
#
_entry.id   AF-A0A024G1C3-F1
#
_cell.length_a   1.000
_cell.length_b   1.000
_cell.length_c   1.000
_cell.angle_alpha   90.00
_cell.angle_beta   90.00
_cell.angle_gamma   90.00
#
_symmetry.space_group_name_H-M   'P 1'
#
loop_
_entity.id
_entity.type
_entity.pdbx_description
1 polymer ?
#
loop_
_entity_poly.entity_id
_entity_poly.type
_entity_poly.pdbx_seq_one_letter_code
_entity_poly.pdbx_strand_id
1 'polypeptide(L)'
;MAPHAWFVDIQPLLSTGTCAEKQKLLLMLPSHEQLQVSRFLNEKHALLALLSRLLQRTLIHLQLNIPYQDIEISRSHGQKPHLSRATMKQYNVPSEWNYNVSHDGTLVVIVSDDVDLVGVDIVDLQRPQILNSAGKIGLYHSFKNRFTDSEWAYIMEATNQTESTRRLYELWSLKEAYIKAVGVGMRLELQKCEFKHCEINENDHKIGWRMRLEGRICKEWQYLSNKLNERYIVSIAMGSQSFNSERVYPERIRAQSLHTATNIVWKEITIQELMRNAHKKSALAMAIRQIESSFGKGSVMQLGSAKIAERVETISTGSLTLDYALGIGGLPRGRIIEIYGPESSGKTTLALSCIAQAQKKDEAVCAFIDAEHAIDAHYAKALGVNIEDLYVSQPDSGEQALEITDTLIRSGAVDLVVLDSVAALVPRAELEGEMGDQQIALQARLMSQALRKLTGSLSKSHCTLIFLNQIRQKVGVIFGSPEVTSGGTALRYYASVRLDIRRQTQIKQGDAIIGNETVVKVAKNKLASPFKIARFDMIYGKGIDRMSELLDLGTQHGLINRSGAWYSLVENEAPMGQGRAKAKAFLELHEDIAKKIEQSLRDTLFEEPALADMEQEGTDDSENAAVKEEQESVISS
;
A
#
# COMPACT_ATOMS: atom_id res chain seq x y z
N MET A 1 9.09 -20.08 20.23
CA MET A 1 8.35 -19.15 21.12
C MET A 1 7.48 -19.98 22.05
N ALA A 2 6.89 -19.41 23.10
CA ALA A 2 5.90 -20.14 23.91
C ALA A 2 4.59 -20.32 23.09
N PRO A 3 3.87 -21.43 23.25
CA PRO A 3 2.60 -21.65 22.56
C PRO A 3 1.58 -20.57 22.95
N HIS A 4 0.76 -20.17 22.00
CA HIS A 4 -0.29 -19.18 22.24
C HIS A 4 -1.61 -19.89 22.54
N ALA A 5 -2.16 -19.68 23.73
CA ALA A 5 -3.37 -20.35 24.20
C ALA A 5 -4.48 -19.35 24.53
N TRP A 6 -5.58 -19.37 23.77
CA TRP A 6 -6.70 -18.44 23.94
C TRP A 6 -7.99 -19.17 24.24
N PHE A 7 -8.93 -18.48 24.89
CA PHE A 7 -10.27 -19.02 25.14
C PHE A 7 -11.36 -17.96 25.00
N VAL A 8 -12.58 -18.41 24.76
CA VAL A 8 -13.79 -17.58 24.76
C VAL A 8 -14.95 -18.34 25.40
N ASP A 9 -15.72 -17.64 26.23
CA ASP A 9 -16.95 -18.15 26.84
C ASP A 9 -18.18 -17.74 26.04
N ILE A 10 -19.06 -18.70 25.75
CA ILE A 10 -20.36 -18.44 25.12
C ILE A 10 -21.42 -17.99 26.14
N GLN A 11 -21.17 -18.12 27.44
CA GLN A 11 -22.12 -17.78 28.49
C GLN A 11 -22.72 -16.36 28.36
N PRO A 12 -21.95 -15.31 28.01
CA PRO A 12 -22.51 -13.97 27.78
C PRO A 12 -23.55 -13.94 26.65
N LEU A 13 -23.42 -14.76 25.60
CA LEU A 13 -24.38 -14.85 24.50
C LEU A 13 -25.62 -15.68 24.88
N LEU A 14 -25.46 -16.68 25.76
CA LEU A 14 -26.57 -17.47 26.29
C LEU A 14 -27.45 -16.67 27.26
N SER A 15 -26.86 -15.77 28.06
CA SER A 15 -27.57 -15.00 29.09
C SER A 15 -28.29 -13.77 28.56
N THR A 16 -27.76 -13.12 27.52
CA THR A 16 -28.26 -11.84 27.01
C THR A 16 -29.32 -11.96 25.91
N GLY A 17 -29.46 -13.13 25.28
CA GLY A 17 -30.55 -13.40 24.31
C GLY A 17 -30.57 -12.50 23.07
N THR A 18 -29.50 -11.74 22.80
CA THR A 18 -29.43 -10.77 21.70
C THR A 18 -29.22 -11.50 20.37
N CYS A 19 -30.32 -11.97 19.77
CA CYS A 19 -30.36 -12.53 18.40
C CYS A 19 -29.55 -11.68 17.40
N ALA A 20 -29.52 -10.36 17.59
CA ALA A 20 -28.73 -9.42 16.81
C ALA A 20 -27.21 -9.62 16.90
N GLU A 21 -26.64 -9.91 18.07
CA GLU A 21 -25.19 -10.11 18.24
C GLU A 21 -24.76 -11.43 17.62
N LYS A 22 -25.54 -12.50 17.87
CA LYS A 22 -25.36 -13.80 17.22
C LYS A 22 -25.39 -13.68 15.69
N GLN A 23 -26.34 -12.91 15.15
CA GLN A 23 -26.45 -12.72 13.71
C GLN A 23 -25.28 -11.91 13.14
N LYS A 24 -24.80 -10.87 13.84
CA LYS A 24 -23.58 -10.13 13.46
C LYS A 24 -22.35 -11.03 13.43
N LEU A 25 -22.18 -11.86 14.46
CA LEU A 25 -21.09 -12.85 14.54
C LEU A 25 -21.19 -13.90 13.42
N LEU A 26 -22.41 -14.37 13.10
CA LEU A 26 -22.62 -15.33 12.03
C LEU A 26 -22.24 -14.76 10.66
N LEU A 27 -22.57 -13.48 10.40
CA LEU A 27 -22.22 -12.79 9.16
C LEU A 27 -20.70 -12.61 8.97
N MET A 28 -19.89 -12.79 10.01
CA MET A 28 -18.43 -12.76 9.90
C MET A 28 -17.84 -14.05 9.34
N LEU A 29 -18.61 -15.15 9.27
CA LEU A 29 -18.18 -16.40 8.65
C LEU A 29 -18.52 -16.42 7.15
N PRO A 30 -17.77 -17.16 6.31
CA PRO A 30 -18.18 -17.41 4.93
C PRO A 30 -19.54 -18.13 4.83
N SER A 31 -20.30 -17.89 3.77
CA SER A 31 -21.67 -18.42 3.61
C SER A 31 -21.78 -19.94 3.80
N HIS A 32 -20.78 -20.70 3.35
CA HIS A 32 -20.78 -22.16 3.52
C HIS A 32 -20.60 -22.59 4.99
N GLU A 33 -19.85 -21.84 5.80
CA GLU A 33 -19.71 -22.08 7.24
C GLU A 33 -20.95 -21.61 8.00
N GLN A 34 -21.57 -20.50 7.58
CA GLN A 34 -22.83 -20.03 8.16
C GLN A 34 -23.90 -21.12 8.09
N LEU A 35 -24.04 -21.77 6.93
CA LEU A 35 -24.96 -22.89 6.73
C LEU A 35 -24.66 -24.09 7.61
N GLN A 36 -23.39 -24.36 7.93
CA GLN A 36 -23.02 -25.46 8.83
C GLN A 36 -23.39 -25.14 10.28
N VAL A 37 -23.18 -23.90 10.71
CA VAL A 37 -23.56 -23.43 12.05
C VAL A 37 -25.07 -23.41 12.22
N SER A 38 -25.82 -23.01 11.19
CA SER A 38 -27.29 -22.94 11.24
C SER A 38 -27.99 -24.31 11.25
N ARG A 39 -27.28 -25.42 11.02
CA ARG A 39 -27.84 -26.79 11.09
C ARG A 39 -28.01 -27.29 12.52
N PHE A 40 -27.36 -26.69 13.51
CA PHE A 40 -27.50 -27.10 14.91
C PHE A 40 -28.88 -26.69 15.45
N LEU A 41 -29.68 -27.69 15.84
CA LEU A 41 -30.99 -27.47 16.48
C LEU A 41 -30.86 -26.89 17.90
N ASN A 42 -29.79 -27.24 18.60
CA ASN A 42 -29.51 -26.75 19.95
C ASN A 42 -28.69 -25.46 19.89
N GLU A 43 -29.19 -24.40 20.51
CA GLU A 43 -28.55 -23.08 20.49
C GLU A 43 -27.15 -23.07 21.10
N LYS A 44 -26.95 -23.77 22.22
CA LYS A 44 -25.64 -23.89 22.86
C LYS A 44 -24.62 -24.50 21.90
N HIS A 45 -25.00 -25.58 21.20
CA HIS A 45 -24.12 -26.21 20.21
C HIS A 45 -23.87 -25.31 18.99
N ALA A 46 -24.88 -24.56 18.55
CA ALA A 46 -24.72 -23.58 17.47
C ALA A 46 -23.71 -22.47 17.86
N LEU A 47 -23.79 -21.95 19.09
CA LEU A 47 -22.87 -20.93 19.60
C LEU A 47 -21.44 -21.45 19.77
N LEU A 48 -21.26 -22.67 20.30
CA LEU A 48 -19.95 -23.32 20.38
C LEU A 48 -19.35 -23.51 18.98
N ALA A 49 -20.15 -23.96 18.02
CA ALA A 49 -19.72 -24.13 16.63
C ALA A 49 -19.36 -22.81 15.94
N LEU A 50 -20.09 -21.72 16.25
CA LEU A 50 -19.85 -20.36 15.76
C LEU A 50 -18.54 -19.80 16.32
N LEU A 51 -18.41 -19.76 17.66
CA LEU A 51 -17.22 -19.19 18.31
C LEU A 51 -15.98 -20.05 18.06
N SER A 52 -16.10 -21.37 17.92
CA SER A 52 -14.97 -22.21 17.50
C SER A 52 -14.40 -21.80 16.15
N ARG A 53 -15.23 -21.44 15.17
CA ARG A 53 -14.77 -20.99 13.84
C ARG A 53 -14.21 -19.57 13.89
N LEU A 54 -14.89 -18.67 14.61
CA LEU A 54 -14.42 -17.30 14.75
C LEU A 54 -13.10 -17.22 15.49
N LEU A 55 -12.93 -17.94 16.59
CA LEU A 55 -11.70 -17.96 17.38
C LEU A 55 -10.50 -18.46 16.54
N GLN A 56 -10.70 -19.45 15.68
CA GLN A 56 -9.68 -19.90 14.72
C GLN A 56 -9.26 -18.77 13.77
N ARG A 57 -10.24 -18.10 13.14
CA ARG A 57 -9.97 -16.99 12.21
C ARG A 57 -9.32 -15.81 12.92
N THR A 58 -9.73 -15.51 14.16
CA THR A 58 -9.13 -14.46 14.99
C THR A 58 -7.67 -14.78 15.32
N LEU A 59 -7.37 -16.02 15.71
CA LEU A 59 -6.01 -16.48 15.98
C LEU A 59 -5.12 -16.31 14.76
N ILE A 60 -5.53 -16.84 13.61
CA ILE A 60 -4.81 -16.73 12.34
C ILE A 60 -4.60 -15.26 11.95
N HIS A 61 -5.65 -14.44 12.04
CA HIS A 61 -5.57 -13.02 11.69
C HIS A 61 -4.54 -12.27 12.54
N LEU A 62 -4.58 -12.47 13.86
CA LEU A 62 -3.76 -11.72 14.80
C LEU A 62 -2.32 -12.22 14.87
N GLN A 63 -2.07 -13.51 14.70
CA GLN A 63 -0.72 -14.07 14.73
C GLN A 63 0.01 -13.96 13.39
N LEU A 64 -0.70 -14.20 12.29
CA LEU A 64 -0.09 -14.29 10.97
C LEU A 64 -0.36 -13.05 10.10
N ASN A 65 -1.10 -12.07 10.63
CA ASN A 65 -1.48 -10.84 9.92
C ASN A 65 -2.23 -11.09 8.59
N ILE A 66 -2.96 -12.21 8.50
CA ILE A 66 -3.71 -12.59 7.30
C ILE A 66 -5.12 -11.96 7.35
N PRO A 67 -5.60 -11.26 6.31
CA PRO A 67 -6.95 -10.71 6.30
C PRO A 67 -8.02 -11.80 6.41
N TYR A 68 -9.10 -11.55 7.17
CA TYR A 68 -10.17 -12.54 7.45
C TYR A 68 -10.75 -13.24 6.20
N GLN A 69 -10.87 -12.50 5.11
CA GLN A 69 -11.44 -12.96 3.84
C GLN A 69 -10.51 -13.91 3.07
N ASP A 70 -9.21 -13.82 3.32
CA ASP A 70 -8.18 -14.63 2.67
C ASP A 70 -7.84 -15.89 3.50
N ILE A 71 -8.40 -16.01 4.72
CA ILE A 71 -8.24 -17.17 5.59
C ILE A 71 -9.13 -18.30 5.07
N GLU A 72 -8.50 -19.31 4.47
CA GLU A 72 -9.12 -20.57 4.10
C GLU A 72 -8.70 -21.69 5.06
N ILE A 73 -9.67 -22.29 5.74
CA ILE A 73 -9.43 -23.39 6.68
C ILE A 73 -9.85 -24.70 6.03
N SER A 74 -8.89 -25.61 5.87
CA SER A 74 -9.10 -26.97 5.38
C SER A 74 -9.14 -27.97 6.54
N ARG A 75 -9.58 -29.20 6.31
CA ARG A 75 -9.55 -30.29 7.31
C ARG A 75 -8.69 -31.44 6.85
N SER A 76 -7.92 -32.02 7.78
CA SER A 76 -7.15 -33.23 7.53
C SER A 76 -8.06 -34.47 7.45
N HIS A 77 -7.48 -35.63 7.12
CA HIS A 77 -8.20 -36.92 7.13
C HIS A 77 -8.84 -37.23 8.50
N GLY A 78 -8.19 -36.83 9.59
CA GLY A 78 -8.70 -36.92 10.96
C GLY A 78 -9.64 -35.78 11.37
N GLN A 79 -10.15 -34.99 10.40
CA GLN A 79 -11.01 -33.83 10.60
C GLN A 79 -10.36 -32.66 11.39
N LYS A 80 -9.03 -32.67 11.60
CA LYS A 80 -8.31 -31.56 12.27
C LYS A 80 -8.28 -30.34 11.34
N PRO A 81 -8.78 -29.17 11.78
CA PRO A 81 -8.70 -27.96 10.99
C PRO A 81 -7.24 -27.48 10.86
N HIS A 82 -6.87 -26.97 9.69
CA HIS A 82 -5.57 -26.37 9.41
C HIS A 82 -5.70 -25.27 8.36
N LEU A 83 -4.78 -24.30 8.37
CA LEU A 83 -4.72 -23.25 7.35
C LEU A 83 -4.36 -23.87 5.99
N SER A 84 -5.07 -23.49 4.92
CA SER A 84 -4.87 -24.09 3.59
C SER A 84 -3.46 -23.85 3.08
N ARG A 85 -2.88 -24.83 2.36
CA ARG A 85 -1.54 -24.68 1.76
C ARG A 85 -1.44 -23.49 0.79
N ALA A 86 -2.55 -23.15 0.13
CA ALA A 86 -2.63 -21.99 -0.76
C ALA A 86 -2.46 -20.69 0.02
N THR A 87 -3.22 -20.51 1.10
CA THR A 87 -3.10 -19.34 1.98
C THR A 87 -1.71 -19.29 2.64
N MET A 88 -1.20 -20.42 3.14
CA MET A 88 0.16 -20.48 3.75
C MET A 88 1.23 -19.96 2.78
N LYS A 89 1.20 -20.43 1.53
CA LYS A 89 2.15 -20.01 0.49
C LYS A 89 2.00 -18.53 0.11
N GLN A 90 0.76 -18.04 0.02
CA GLN A 90 0.47 -16.65 -0.33
C GLN A 90 1.01 -15.65 0.70
N TYR A 91 1.00 -16.01 1.99
CA TYR A 91 1.40 -15.14 3.10
C TYR A 91 2.73 -15.54 3.75
N ASN A 92 3.54 -16.39 3.10
CA ASN A 92 4.84 -16.87 3.59
C ASN A 92 4.79 -17.43 5.03
N VAL A 93 3.73 -18.16 5.37
CA VAL A 93 3.60 -18.80 6.68
C VAL A 93 4.46 -20.07 6.71
N PRO A 94 5.26 -20.31 7.78
CA PRO A 94 6.03 -21.54 7.94
C PRO A 94 5.15 -22.79 7.84
N SER A 95 5.60 -23.82 7.12
CA SER A 95 4.83 -25.06 6.89
C SER A 95 4.50 -25.83 8.18
N GLU A 96 5.27 -25.59 9.23
CA GLU A 96 5.22 -26.21 10.53
C GLU A 96 4.16 -25.56 11.44
N TRP A 97 3.78 -24.31 11.16
CA TRP A 97 2.81 -23.58 11.98
C TRP A 97 1.48 -24.34 12.03
N ASN A 98 1.00 -24.61 13.24
CA ASN A 98 -0.23 -25.37 13.43
C ASN A 98 -0.99 -24.95 14.69
N TYR A 99 -2.25 -25.38 14.75
CA TYR A 99 -3.12 -25.09 15.89
C TYR A 99 -4.11 -26.23 16.15
N ASN A 100 -4.72 -26.21 17.33
CA ASN A 100 -5.83 -27.08 17.67
C ASN A 100 -6.88 -26.34 18.50
N VAL A 101 -8.15 -26.70 18.30
CA VAL A 101 -9.30 -26.09 18.98
C VAL A 101 -10.13 -27.19 19.65
N SER A 102 -10.56 -26.94 20.88
CA SER A 102 -11.47 -27.81 21.63
C SER A 102 -12.56 -27.00 22.32
N HIS A 103 -13.63 -27.66 22.74
CA HIS A 103 -14.72 -27.03 23.46
C HIS A 103 -15.45 -28.04 24.35
N ASP A 104 -15.84 -27.61 25.54
CA ASP A 104 -16.74 -28.33 26.44
C ASP A 104 -17.45 -27.33 27.36
N GLY A 105 -18.60 -27.71 27.90
CA GLY A 105 -19.42 -26.79 28.70
C GLY A 105 -19.80 -25.55 27.86
N THR A 106 -19.33 -24.38 28.26
CA THR A 106 -19.54 -23.09 27.56
C THR A 106 -18.24 -22.50 27.01
N LEU A 107 -17.11 -23.19 27.17
CA LEU A 107 -15.82 -22.68 26.75
C LEU A 107 -15.38 -23.28 25.43
N VAL A 108 -14.76 -22.43 24.62
CA VAL A 108 -13.96 -22.81 23.46
C VAL A 108 -12.52 -22.41 23.75
N VAL A 109 -11.59 -23.34 23.59
CA VAL A 109 -10.15 -23.11 23.75
C VAL A 109 -9.42 -23.37 22.43
N ILE A 110 -8.39 -22.59 22.15
CA ILE A 110 -7.51 -22.78 20.99
C ILE A 110 -6.05 -22.64 21.43
N VAL A 111 -5.18 -23.45 20.86
CA VAL A 111 -3.73 -23.37 21.08
C VAL A 111 -3.02 -23.45 19.73
N SER A 112 -2.05 -22.57 19.48
CA SER A 112 -1.13 -22.65 18.34
C SER A 112 0.33 -22.73 18.79
N ASP A 113 1.13 -23.33 17.92
CA ASP A 113 2.58 -23.36 18.02
C ASP A 113 3.20 -23.22 16.61
N ASP A 114 4.36 -22.58 16.55
CA ASP A 114 5.05 -22.29 15.29
C ASP A 114 5.82 -23.51 14.77
N VAL A 115 6.20 -24.44 15.66
CA VAL A 115 7.12 -25.53 15.36
C VAL A 115 6.55 -26.87 15.79
N ASP A 116 6.16 -27.03 17.05
CA ASP A 116 5.75 -28.33 17.59
C ASP A 116 4.29 -28.65 17.23
N LEU A 117 3.96 -29.94 17.07
CA LEU A 117 2.59 -30.38 16.91
C LEU A 117 1.82 -30.10 18.20
N VAL A 118 0.71 -29.36 18.10
CA VAL A 118 -0.12 -29.05 19.26
C VAL A 118 -1.51 -29.70 19.18
N GLY A 119 -1.97 -30.17 20.34
CA GLY A 119 -3.33 -30.63 20.60
C GLY A 119 -3.81 -30.15 21.95
N VAL A 120 -5.09 -29.78 22.04
CA VAL A 120 -5.72 -29.30 23.26
C VAL A 120 -7.04 -30.03 23.50
N ASP A 121 -7.32 -30.32 24.76
CA ASP A 121 -8.64 -30.77 25.18
C ASP A 121 -9.10 -30.05 26.44
N ILE A 122 -10.42 -29.91 26.59
CA ILE A 122 -11.04 -29.25 27.73
C ILE A 122 -12.18 -30.12 28.24
N VAL A 123 -12.32 -30.18 29.56
CA VAL A 123 -13.40 -30.92 30.22
C VAL A 123 -14.09 -30.05 31.28
N ASP A 124 -15.41 -30.01 31.23
CA ASP A 124 -16.28 -29.38 32.24
C ASP A 124 -16.47 -30.33 33.44
N LEU A 125 -15.89 -30.00 34.59
CA LEU A 125 -16.00 -30.77 35.84
C LEU A 125 -17.42 -30.77 36.41
N GLN A 126 -18.27 -29.80 36.03
CA GLN A 126 -19.66 -29.73 36.48
C GLN A 126 -20.61 -30.53 35.58
N ARG A 127 -20.09 -31.26 34.59
CA ARG A 127 -20.91 -32.08 33.69
C ARG A 127 -21.72 -33.11 34.49
N PRO A 128 -23.04 -33.20 34.29
CA PRO A 128 -23.87 -34.15 35.03
C PRO A 128 -23.37 -35.57 34.80
N GLN A 129 -23.09 -36.29 35.89
CA GLN A 129 -22.67 -37.70 35.81
C GLN A 129 -23.82 -38.51 35.20
N ILE A 130 -23.56 -39.27 34.14
CA ILE A 130 -24.58 -40.14 33.52
C ILE A 130 -24.90 -41.25 34.53
N LEU A 131 -26.01 -41.08 35.25
CA LEU A 131 -26.64 -42.11 36.06
C LEU A 131 -27.39 -43.05 35.11
N ASN A 132 -27.11 -44.34 35.18
CA ASN A 132 -27.96 -45.35 34.53
C ASN A 132 -29.25 -45.54 35.34
N SER A 133 -30.24 -46.20 34.73
CA SER A 133 -31.59 -46.43 35.28
C SER A 133 -31.64 -47.19 36.62
N ALA A 134 -30.50 -47.62 37.16
CA ALA A 134 -30.35 -48.34 38.43
C ALA A 134 -29.56 -47.55 39.49
N GLY A 135 -29.24 -46.27 39.26
CA GLY A 135 -28.62 -45.40 40.26
C GLY A 135 -27.16 -45.76 40.62
N LYS A 136 -26.47 -46.60 39.83
CA LYS A 136 -25.05 -46.95 40.01
C LYS A 136 -24.20 -46.49 38.83
N ILE A 137 -23.44 -45.41 39.03
CA ILE A 137 -22.17 -45.05 38.37
C ILE A 137 -22.04 -45.58 36.91
N GLY A 138 -22.76 -44.97 35.96
CA GLY A 138 -22.68 -45.33 34.53
C GLY A 138 -21.43 -44.78 33.82
N LEU A 139 -20.86 -43.68 34.34
CA LEU A 139 -19.69 -43.00 33.78
C LEU A 139 -18.45 -43.91 33.79
N TYR A 140 -18.10 -44.53 34.91
CA TYR A 140 -16.83 -45.25 35.02
C TYR A 140 -16.81 -46.53 34.15
N HIS A 141 -17.96 -47.18 33.96
CA HIS A 141 -18.05 -48.37 33.12
C HIS A 141 -17.80 -48.07 31.62
N SER A 142 -18.21 -46.91 31.11
CA SER A 142 -17.98 -46.56 29.69
C SER A 142 -16.52 -46.17 29.41
N PHE A 143 -15.77 -45.81 30.45
CA PHE A 143 -14.39 -45.36 30.34
C PHE A 143 -13.35 -46.42 30.70
N LYS A 144 -13.71 -47.49 31.42
CA LYS A 144 -12.75 -48.52 31.87
C LYS A 144 -11.85 -49.03 30.73
N ASN A 145 -12.43 -49.29 29.56
CA ASN A 145 -11.69 -49.80 28.40
C ASN A 145 -10.82 -48.73 27.69
N ARG A 146 -10.76 -47.48 28.18
CA ARG A 146 -9.94 -46.39 27.62
C ARG A 146 -8.65 -46.15 28.40
N PHE A 147 -8.51 -46.77 29.58
CA PHE A 147 -7.40 -46.61 30.48
C PHE A 147 -6.62 -47.91 30.65
N THR A 148 -5.34 -47.80 30.98
CA THR A 148 -4.53 -48.93 31.46
C THR A 148 -4.94 -49.32 32.87
N ASP A 149 -4.59 -50.54 33.30
CA ASP A 149 -4.87 -51.00 34.66
C ASP A 149 -4.24 -50.09 35.73
N SER A 150 -3.05 -49.53 35.48
CA SER A 150 -2.42 -48.62 36.45
C SER A 150 -3.09 -47.25 36.50
N GLU A 151 -3.49 -46.69 35.36
CA GLU A 151 -4.28 -45.45 35.32
C GLU A 151 -5.62 -45.65 36.02
N TRP A 152 -6.25 -46.81 35.80
CA TRP A 152 -7.50 -47.16 36.46
C TRP A 152 -7.35 -47.28 37.97
N ALA A 153 -6.28 -47.92 38.44
CA ALA A 153 -5.94 -47.96 39.87
C ALA A 153 -5.77 -46.54 40.45
N TYR A 154 -5.00 -45.68 39.77
CA TYR A 154 -4.79 -44.29 40.19
C TYR A 154 -6.09 -43.48 40.29
N ILE A 155 -7.03 -43.69 39.37
CA ILE A 155 -8.37 -43.07 39.41
C ILE A 155 -9.18 -43.57 40.62
N MET A 156 -9.11 -44.87 40.90
CA MET A 156 -9.90 -45.53 41.95
C MET A 156 -9.33 -45.34 43.36
N GLU A 157 -8.02 -45.10 43.49
CA GLU A 157 -7.33 -44.80 44.77
C GLU A 157 -7.63 -43.38 45.31
N ALA A 158 -8.45 -42.60 44.62
CA ALA A 158 -8.86 -41.28 45.09
C ALA A 158 -9.66 -41.35 46.42
N THR A 159 -9.46 -40.35 47.28
CA THR A 159 -10.08 -40.29 48.62
C THR A 159 -11.58 -40.05 48.60
N ASN A 160 -12.11 -39.49 47.51
CA ASN A 160 -13.54 -39.24 47.32
C ASN A 160 -13.92 -39.27 45.83
N GLN A 161 -15.22 -39.33 45.55
CA GLN A 161 -15.76 -39.43 44.19
C GLN A 161 -15.47 -38.19 43.34
N THR A 162 -15.38 -37.00 43.94
CA THR A 162 -15.04 -35.76 43.24
C THR A 162 -13.62 -35.82 42.69
N GLU A 163 -12.66 -36.25 43.52
CA GLU A 163 -11.27 -36.41 43.15
C GLU A 163 -11.09 -37.56 42.14
N SER A 164 -11.81 -38.67 42.31
CA SER A 164 -11.81 -39.77 41.33
C SER A 164 -12.30 -39.30 39.96
N THR A 165 -13.38 -38.52 39.93
CA THR A 165 -13.93 -37.95 38.69
C THR A 165 -12.97 -36.94 38.06
N ARG A 166 -12.32 -36.11 38.88
CA ARG A 166 -11.29 -35.16 38.45
C ARG A 166 -10.12 -35.88 37.77
N ARG A 167 -9.57 -36.92 38.41
CA ARG A 167 -8.47 -37.74 37.86
C ARG A 167 -8.86 -38.42 36.56
N LEU A 168 -10.07 -38.98 36.49
CA LEU A 168 -10.60 -39.60 35.27
C LEU A 168 -10.66 -38.60 34.11
N TYR A 169 -11.23 -37.42 34.34
CA TYR A 169 -11.36 -36.39 33.31
C TYR A 169 -10.02 -35.77 32.92
N GLU A 170 -9.11 -35.59 33.87
CA GLU A 170 -7.75 -35.14 33.59
C GLU A 170 -7.01 -36.13 32.67
N LEU A 171 -6.97 -37.41 33.01
CA LEU A 171 -6.34 -38.45 32.19
C LEU A 171 -7.00 -38.61 30.82
N TRP A 172 -8.34 -38.52 30.77
CA TRP A 172 -9.08 -38.52 29.51
C TRP A 172 -8.67 -37.34 28.62
N SER A 173 -8.65 -36.13 29.19
CA SER A 173 -8.31 -34.93 28.43
C SER A 173 -6.87 -34.94 27.90
N LEU A 174 -5.93 -35.53 28.66
CA LEU A 174 -4.55 -35.74 28.19
C LEU A 174 -4.46 -36.67 26.98
N LYS A 175 -5.21 -37.78 27.01
CA LYS A 175 -5.29 -38.72 25.88
C LYS A 175 -5.92 -38.08 24.64
N GLU A 176 -7.01 -37.34 24.82
CA GLU A 176 -7.67 -36.61 23.72
C GLU A 176 -6.77 -35.51 23.14
N ALA A 177 -6.08 -34.73 23.99
CA ALA A 177 -5.12 -33.73 23.54
C ALA A 177 -4.01 -34.35 22.69
N TYR A 178 -3.47 -35.51 23.10
CA TYR A 178 -2.50 -36.27 22.32
C TYR A 178 -3.05 -36.73 20.96
N ILE A 179 -4.24 -37.34 20.93
CA ILE A 179 -4.89 -37.78 19.68
C ILE A 179 -5.08 -36.59 18.73
N LYS A 180 -5.52 -35.45 19.25
CA LYS A 180 -5.75 -34.21 18.49
C LYS A 180 -4.44 -33.60 17.97
N ALA A 181 -3.35 -33.73 18.72
CA ALA A 181 -2.03 -33.29 18.28
C ALA A 181 -1.58 -34.10 17.05
N VAL A 182 -1.61 -35.43 17.16
CA VAL A 182 -1.14 -36.36 16.11
C VAL A 182 -2.09 -36.43 14.91
N GLY A 183 -3.40 -36.22 15.10
CA GLY A 183 -4.39 -36.17 14.02
C GLY A 183 -4.84 -37.53 13.48
N VAL A 184 -4.55 -38.63 14.18
CA VAL A 184 -4.94 -40.01 13.81
C VAL A 184 -6.41 -40.35 14.15
N GLY A 185 -7.09 -39.50 14.92
CA GLY A 185 -8.43 -39.76 15.43
C GLY A 185 -8.48 -41.01 16.33
N MET A 186 -9.63 -41.68 16.37
CA MET A 186 -9.82 -42.88 17.21
C MET A 186 -9.14 -44.17 16.68
N ARG A 187 -8.23 -44.07 15.70
CA ARG A 187 -7.48 -45.24 15.19
C ARG A 187 -6.41 -45.73 16.17
N LEU A 188 -6.05 -44.90 17.14
CA LEU A 188 -5.11 -45.24 18.19
C LEU A 188 -5.81 -46.02 19.31
N GLU A 189 -5.25 -47.17 19.69
CA GLU A 189 -5.73 -47.92 20.85
C GLU A 189 -5.31 -47.22 22.15
N LEU A 190 -6.25 -46.51 22.77
CA LEU A 190 -6.02 -45.69 23.96
C LEU A 190 -5.44 -46.45 25.17
N GLN A 191 -5.63 -47.77 25.23
CA GLN A 191 -5.03 -48.65 26.25
C GLN A 191 -3.52 -48.78 26.12
N LYS A 192 -2.94 -48.42 24.97
CA LYS A 192 -1.49 -48.45 24.76
C LYS A 192 -0.80 -47.18 25.21
N CYS A 193 -1.55 -46.12 25.48
CA CYS A 193 -1.06 -44.85 26.00
C CYS A 193 -1.25 -44.80 27.51
N GLU A 194 -0.16 -44.85 28.28
CA GLU A 194 -0.19 -44.76 29.74
C GLU A 194 0.37 -43.40 30.19
N PHE A 195 -0.38 -42.63 30.96
CA PHE A 195 0.07 -41.38 31.56
C PHE A 195 0.45 -41.57 33.03
N LYS A 196 1.62 -41.04 33.43
CA LYS A 196 2.05 -40.99 34.83
C LYS A 196 2.41 -39.58 35.23
N HIS A 197 1.92 -39.19 36.40
CA HIS A 197 2.31 -37.96 37.06
C HIS A 197 3.78 -38.07 37.51
N CYS A 198 4.57 -37.03 37.31
CA CYS A 198 5.99 -37.01 37.69
C CYS A 198 6.25 -35.90 38.71
N GLU A 199 6.78 -36.25 39.88
CA GLU A 199 7.28 -35.28 40.85
C GLU A 199 8.70 -34.82 40.49
N ILE A 200 9.02 -33.62 40.99
CA ILE A 200 10.20 -32.82 40.71
C ILE A 200 11.48 -33.64 40.88
N ASN A 201 12.36 -33.58 39.87
CA ASN A 201 13.76 -34.00 40.03
C ASN A 201 14.63 -32.76 39.76
N GLU A 202 15.57 -32.48 40.65
CA GLU A 202 16.37 -31.23 40.72
C GLU A 202 17.15 -30.90 39.42
N ASN A 203 17.26 -31.85 38.48
CA ASN A 203 17.98 -31.68 37.21
C ASN A 203 17.12 -31.49 35.95
N ASP A 204 15.79 -31.66 36.00
CA ASP A 204 14.97 -31.76 34.76
C ASP A 204 13.81 -30.74 34.66
N HIS A 205 13.66 -29.83 35.63
CA HIS A 205 12.71 -28.68 35.65
C HIS A 205 11.32 -28.90 34.97
N LYS A 206 10.73 -30.10 35.07
CA LYS A 206 9.45 -30.41 34.42
C LYS A 206 8.42 -30.84 35.45
N ILE A 207 7.48 -29.95 35.75
CA ILE A 207 6.22 -30.26 36.42
C ILE A 207 5.24 -30.71 35.32
N GLY A 208 4.66 -31.91 35.43
CA GLY A 208 3.63 -32.35 34.45
C GLY A 208 3.50 -33.86 34.29
N TRP A 209 3.00 -34.26 33.12
CA TRP A 209 2.67 -35.65 32.80
C TRP A 209 3.70 -36.27 31.84
N ARG A 210 4.01 -37.56 32.02
CA ARG A 210 4.78 -38.37 31.06
C ARG A 210 3.90 -39.45 30.46
N MET A 211 3.92 -39.56 29.13
CA MET A 211 3.26 -40.64 28.41
C MET A 211 4.24 -41.79 28.12
N ARG A 212 3.75 -43.02 28.25
CA ARG A 212 4.34 -44.22 27.67
C ARG A 212 3.44 -44.77 26.59
N LEU A 213 4.02 -45.10 25.44
CA LEU A 213 3.32 -45.79 24.37
C LEU A 213 3.90 -47.21 24.27
N GLU A 214 3.08 -48.23 24.50
CA GLU A 214 3.50 -49.64 24.55
C GLU A 214 4.71 -49.86 25.48
N GLY A 215 4.68 -49.21 26.65
CA GLY A 215 5.75 -49.29 27.67
C GLY A 215 6.97 -48.41 27.42
N ARG A 216 7.10 -47.76 26.26
CA ARG A 216 8.23 -46.85 25.94
C ARG A 216 7.92 -45.41 26.32
N ILE A 217 8.83 -44.75 27.04
CA ILE A 217 8.68 -43.34 27.43
C ILE A 217 8.78 -42.44 26.19
N CYS A 218 7.73 -41.64 25.96
CA CYS A 218 7.67 -40.68 24.86
C CYS A 218 8.35 -39.37 25.27
N LYS A 219 9.69 -39.33 25.18
CA LYS A 219 10.50 -38.14 25.54
C LYS A 219 10.33 -36.97 24.58
N GLU A 220 9.82 -37.23 23.37
CA GLU A 220 9.53 -36.27 22.30
C GLU A 220 8.26 -35.46 22.54
N TRP A 221 7.57 -35.66 23.67
CA TRP A 221 6.31 -35.02 23.99
C TRP A 221 6.34 -34.34 25.36
N GLN A 222 5.65 -33.20 25.44
CA GLN A 222 5.34 -32.50 26.67
C GLN A 222 3.83 -32.48 26.87
N TYR A 223 3.42 -32.64 28.12
CA TYR A 223 2.03 -32.72 28.50
C TYR A 223 1.77 -31.83 29.71
N LEU A 224 0.81 -30.94 29.56
CA LEU A 224 0.40 -29.98 30.56
C LEU A 224 -1.09 -30.19 30.83
N SER A 225 -1.48 -30.15 32.10
CA SER A 225 -2.88 -30.18 32.53
C SER A 225 -3.05 -29.18 33.65
N ASN A 226 -3.81 -28.12 33.38
CA ASN A 226 -4.04 -27.06 34.34
C ASN A 226 -5.55 -26.82 34.49
N LYS A 227 -5.98 -26.46 35.71
CA LYS A 227 -7.29 -25.87 35.91
C LYS A 227 -7.29 -24.47 35.30
N LEU A 228 -8.21 -24.19 34.37
CA LEU A 228 -8.43 -22.82 33.89
C LEU A 228 -9.21 -22.00 34.92
N ASN A 229 -10.13 -22.66 35.63
CA ASN A 229 -10.85 -22.18 36.79
C ASN A 229 -11.37 -23.41 37.58
N GLU A 230 -12.20 -23.22 38.61
CA GLU A 230 -12.74 -24.35 39.39
C GLU A 230 -13.68 -25.28 38.61
N ARG A 231 -14.08 -24.89 37.39
CA ARG A 231 -15.01 -25.64 36.55
C ARG A 231 -14.32 -26.42 35.44
N TYR A 232 -13.20 -25.95 34.89
CA TYR A 232 -12.62 -26.54 33.68
C TYR A 232 -11.18 -27.00 33.88
N ILE A 233 -10.89 -28.21 33.39
CA ILE A 233 -9.53 -28.73 33.18
C ILE A 233 -9.19 -28.59 31.71
N VAL A 234 -8.01 -28.07 31.41
CA VAL A 234 -7.48 -27.98 30.06
C VAL A 234 -6.16 -28.73 29.98
N SER A 235 -6.08 -29.66 29.05
CA SER A 235 -4.91 -30.48 28.77
C SER A 235 -4.32 -30.14 27.41
N ILE A 236 -3.00 -30.04 27.35
CA ILE A 236 -2.25 -29.67 26.15
C ILE A 236 -1.15 -30.70 25.93
N ALA A 237 -1.07 -31.22 24.72
CA ALA A 237 -0.01 -32.10 24.25
C ALA A 237 0.79 -31.37 23.16
N MET A 238 2.11 -31.31 23.34
CA MET A 238 3.06 -30.72 22.39
C MET A 238 4.13 -31.76 22.06
N GLY A 239 4.49 -31.92 20.79
CA GLY A 239 5.55 -32.85 20.41
C GLY A 239 6.17 -32.59 19.05
N SER A 240 7.36 -33.14 18.82
CA SER A 240 8.14 -32.90 17.60
C SER A 240 7.39 -33.33 16.32
N GLN A 241 7.52 -32.54 15.26
CA GLN A 241 6.98 -32.84 13.91
C GLN A 241 7.60 -34.08 13.25
N SER A 242 8.74 -34.56 13.74
CA SER A 242 9.41 -35.77 13.25
C SER A 242 8.59 -37.07 13.47
N PHE A 243 7.43 -36.94 14.13
CA PHE A 243 6.44 -38.00 14.28
C PHE A 243 5.72 -38.30 12.95
N ASN A 244 6.13 -39.36 12.27
CA ASN A 244 5.55 -39.77 10.99
C ASN A 244 4.13 -40.35 11.15
N SER A 245 3.11 -39.59 10.73
CA SER A 245 1.69 -39.96 10.81
C SER A 245 1.28 -41.22 10.02
N GLU A 246 2.13 -41.74 9.12
CA GLU A 246 1.86 -42.99 8.40
C GLU A 246 2.17 -44.25 9.24
N ARG A 247 2.84 -44.11 10.38
CA ARG A 247 3.14 -45.22 11.30
C ARG A 247 2.53 -44.92 12.66
N VAL A 248 1.47 -45.68 13.01
CA VAL A 248 0.74 -45.54 14.29
C VAL A 248 1.66 -45.69 15.52
N TYR A 249 2.83 -46.32 15.36
CA TYR A 249 3.84 -46.54 16.39
C TYR A 249 5.23 -46.15 15.86
N PRO A 250 6.02 -45.31 16.55
CA PRO A 250 7.31 -44.85 16.05
C PRO A 250 8.42 -45.90 16.22
N GLU A 251 9.06 -46.29 15.11
CA GLU A 251 10.37 -46.95 15.13
C GLU A 251 11.46 -45.90 14.85
N ARG A 252 12.23 -45.56 15.89
CA ARG A 252 13.44 -44.71 15.86
C ARG A 252 13.23 -43.30 15.29
N ILE A 253 13.02 -42.34 16.19
CA ILE A 253 13.13 -40.91 15.92
C ILE A 253 14.40 -40.39 16.63
N ARG A 254 15.21 -39.58 15.92
CA ARG A 254 16.39 -38.92 16.49
C ARG A 254 15.90 -37.77 17.38
N ALA A 255 16.13 -37.90 18.69
CA ALA A 255 15.80 -36.88 19.68
C ALA A 255 16.37 -35.51 19.29
N GLN A 256 15.48 -34.57 18.96
CA GLN A 256 15.80 -33.14 18.97
C GLN A 256 15.21 -32.53 20.25
N SER A 257 15.96 -31.61 20.87
CA SER A 257 15.59 -31.00 22.13
C SER A 257 14.30 -30.19 22.00
N LEU A 258 13.25 -30.56 22.75
CA LEU A 258 12.03 -29.78 22.87
C LEU A 258 12.31 -28.41 23.51
N HIS A 259 11.62 -27.37 23.06
CA HIS A 259 11.57 -26.10 23.79
C HIS A 259 10.79 -26.29 25.11
N THR A 260 11.39 -25.93 26.24
CA THR A 260 10.82 -26.11 27.59
C THR A 260 9.77 -25.02 27.85
N ALA A 261 8.50 -25.27 27.53
CA ALA A 261 7.42 -24.38 27.92
C ALA A 261 6.86 -24.81 29.29
N THR A 262 7.37 -24.21 30.36
CA THR A 262 6.92 -24.53 31.74
C THR A 262 5.68 -23.74 32.17
N ASN A 263 5.26 -22.70 31.43
CA ASN A 263 4.06 -21.90 31.71
C ASN A 263 3.32 -21.49 30.43
N ILE A 264 2.05 -21.83 30.32
CA ILE A 264 1.16 -21.35 29.24
C ILE A 264 0.39 -20.13 29.75
N VAL A 265 0.54 -19.00 29.05
CA VAL A 265 -0.22 -17.78 29.33
C VAL A 265 -1.53 -17.83 28.55
N TRP A 266 -2.64 -17.94 29.29
CA TRP A 266 -3.98 -17.91 28.71
C TRP A 266 -4.45 -16.49 28.45
N LYS A 267 -4.95 -16.25 27.24
CA LYS A 267 -5.64 -15.00 26.89
C LYS A 267 -7.13 -15.24 26.73
N GLU A 268 -7.93 -14.56 27.53
CA GLU A 268 -9.37 -14.47 27.29
C GLU A 268 -9.65 -13.53 26.11
N ILE A 269 -10.46 -13.98 25.17
CA ILE A 269 -10.99 -13.14 24.08
C ILE A 269 -12.47 -12.89 24.35
N THR A 270 -12.83 -11.65 24.59
CA THR A 270 -14.24 -11.28 24.82
C THR A 270 -15.04 -11.26 23.52
N ILE A 271 -16.37 -11.39 23.61
CA ILE A 271 -17.27 -11.29 22.45
C ILE A 271 -17.10 -9.94 21.71
N GLN A 272 -16.89 -8.86 22.45
CA GLN A 272 -16.70 -7.52 21.88
C GLN A 272 -15.39 -7.41 21.09
N GLU A 273 -14.31 -8.03 21.57
CA GLU A 273 -13.03 -8.10 20.85
C GLU A 273 -13.11 -8.94 19.58
N LEU A 274 -13.84 -10.06 19.61
CA LEU A 274 -14.14 -10.84 18.40
C LEU A 274 -14.83 -9.98 17.34
N MET A 275 -15.85 -9.21 17.73
CA MET A 275 -16.60 -8.34 16.81
C MET A 275 -15.75 -7.19 16.26
N ARG A 276 -14.97 -6.49 17.10
CA ARG A 276 -14.22 -5.29 16.71
C ARG A 276 -13.18 -5.58 15.60
N ASN A 277 -12.52 -6.74 15.64
CA ASN A 277 -11.40 -7.04 14.76
C ASN A 277 -11.82 -7.49 13.34
N ALA A 278 -13.01 -8.07 13.17
CA ALA A 278 -13.48 -8.48 11.84
C ALA A 278 -14.35 -7.42 11.13
N HIS A 279 -15.11 -6.60 11.87
CA HIS A 279 -16.10 -5.70 11.28
C HIS A 279 -15.50 -4.52 10.49
N LYS A 280 -14.37 -3.94 10.91
CA LYS A 280 -13.83 -2.73 10.27
C LYS A 280 -13.34 -2.97 8.84
N LYS A 281 -12.65 -4.09 8.58
CA LYS A 281 -12.12 -4.40 7.24
C LYS A 281 -13.20 -5.00 6.31
N SER A 282 -14.12 -5.81 6.83
CA SER A 282 -15.22 -6.37 6.05
C SER A 282 -16.23 -5.31 5.59
N ALA A 283 -16.62 -4.38 6.47
CA ALA A 283 -17.49 -3.26 6.11
C ALA A 283 -16.85 -2.35 5.05
N LEU A 284 -15.55 -2.10 5.17
CA LEU A 284 -14.78 -1.36 4.17
C LEU A 284 -14.77 -2.09 2.81
N ALA A 285 -14.55 -3.40 2.78
CA ALA A 285 -14.56 -4.19 1.55
C ALA A 285 -15.93 -4.19 0.86
N MET A 286 -17.03 -4.26 1.62
CA MET A 286 -18.38 -4.14 1.06
C MET A 286 -18.64 -2.74 0.49
N ALA A 287 -18.24 -1.69 1.20
CA ALA A 287 -18.37 -0.32 0.73
C ALA A 287 -17.57 -0.10 -0.57
N ILE A 288 -16.33 -0.61 -0.66
CA ILE A 288 -15.51 -0.56 -1.87
C ILE A 288 -16.21 -1.26 -3.03
N ARG A 289 -16.73 -2.50 -2.83
CA ARG A 289 -17.46 -3.22 -3.88
C ARG A 289 -18.72 -2.50 -4.36
N GLN A 290 -19.47 -1.88 -3.45
CA GLN A 290 -20.66 -1.11 -3.80
C GLN A 290 -20.30 0.12 -4.64
N ILE A 291 -19.20 0.80 -4.28
CA ILE A 291 -18.69 1.94 -5.03
C ILE A 291 -18.25 1.50 -6.43
N GLU A 292 -17.47 0.42 -6.57
CA GLU A 292 -17.06 -0.10 -7.88
C GLU A 292 -18.24 -0.53 -8.75
N SER A 293 -19.28 -1.14 -8.16
CA SER A 293 -20.49 -1.52 -8.88
C SER A 293 -21.30 -0.32 -9.38
N SER A 294 -21.26 0.80 -8.66
CA SER A 294 -22.06 1.98 -8.98
C SER A 294 -21.32 2.96 -9.91
N PHE A 295 -19.99 3.02 -9.80
CA PHE A 295 -19.15 4.04 -10.46
C PHE A 295 -18.06 3.46 -11.39
N GLY A 296 -17.97 2.13 -11.51
CA GLY A 296 -17.01 1.42 -12.35
C GLY A 296 -15.77 0.94 -11.61
N LYS A 297 -15.08 -0.07 -12.17
CA LYS A 297 -13.81 -0.58 -11.62
C LYS A 297 -12.78 0.55 -11.51
N GLY A 298 -12.11 0.65 -10.35
CA GLY A 298 -11.10 1.69 -10.09
C GLY A 298 -11.65 3.02 -9.58
N SER A 299 -12.96 3.13 -9.31
CA SER A 299 -13.55 4.33 -8.68
C SER A 299 -13.04 4.59 -7.26
N VAL A 300 -12.64 3.53 -6.54
CA VAL A 300 -11.97 3.60 -5.24
C VAL A 300 -10.89 2.52 -5.19
N MET A 301 -9.66 2.91 -4.90
CA MET A 301 -8.52 2.01 -4.80
C MET A 301 -7.68 2.39 -3.58
N GLN A 302 -7.04 1.40 -2.96
CA GLN A 302 -6.06 1.67 -1.91
C GLN A 302 -4.76 2.16 -2.56
N LEU A 303 -4.27 3.33 -2.13
CA LEU A 303 -3.19 4.07 -2.79
C LEU A 303 -1.92 3.23 -3.05
N GLY A 304 -1.55 2.35 -2.11
CA GLY A 304 -0.39 1.46 -2.24
C GLY A 304 -0.64 0.11 -2.94
N SER A 305 -1.91 -0.27 -3.17
CA SER A 305 -2.28 -1.49 -3.92
C SER A 305 -2.40 -1.24 -5.42
N ALA A 306 -2.59 0.02 -5.79
CA ALA A 306 -2.59 0.41 -7.16
C ALA A 306 -1.14 0.38 -7.66
N LYS A 307 -0.89 -0.36 -8.75
CA LYS A 307 0.29 -0.17 -9.60
C LYS A 307 0.43 1.28 -10.13
N ILE A 308 -0.47 2.20 -9.74
CA ILE A 308 -0.42 3.65 -9.97
C ILE A 308 0.79 4.32 -9.28
N ALA A 309 1.53 3.61 -8.43
CA ALA A 309 2.90 4.01 -8.07
C ALA A 309 3.92 3.82 -9.23
N GLU A 310 3.48 3.47 -10.44
CA GLU A 310 4.29 3.62 -11.66
C GLU A 310 4.55 5.11 -11.93
N ARG A 311 5.81 5.42 -12.33
CA ARG A 311 6.26 6.76 -12.72
C ARG A 311 5.21 7.43 -13.62
N VAL A 312 4.77 8.63 -13.25
CA VAL A 312 3.86 9.42 -14.09
C VAL A 312 4.53 9.61 -15.44
N GLU A 313 3.89 9.13 -16.51
CA GLU A 313 4.43 9.29 -17.86
C GLU A 313 4.54 10.78 -18.21
N THR A 314 5.67 11.15 -18.81
CA THR A 314 5.98 12.54 -19.15
C THR A 314 6.26 12.75 -20.64
N ILE A 315 6.08 14.00 -21.07
CA ILE A 315 6.44 14.53 -22.38
C ILE A 315 7.63 15.47 -22.16
N SER A 316 8.75 15.22 -22.83
CA SER A 316 9.93 16.11 -22.74
C SER A 316 9.58 17.52 -23.21
N THR A 317 10.15 18.52 -22.54
CA THR A 317 10.02 19.93 -22.94
C THR A 317 10.92 20.30 -24.13
N GLY A 318 11.85 19.40 -24.49
CA GLY A 318 12.93 19.65 -25.45
C GLY A 318 14.15 20.32 -24.82
N SER A 319 14.04 20.79 -23.57
CA SER A 319 15.14 21.28 -22.75
C SER A 319 15.50 20.24 -21.68
N LEU A 320 16.74 19.75 -21.71
CA LEU A 320 17.19 18.77 -20.71
C LEU A 320 17.26 19.40 -19.32
N THR A 321 17.67 20.67 -19.23
CA THR A 321 17.74 21.40 -17.97
C THR A 321 16.35 21.62 -17.37
N LEU A 322 15.34 21.89 -18.19
CA LEU A 322 13.95 22.04 -17.74
C LEU A 322 13.33 20.70 -17.34
N ASP A 323 13.56 19.64 -18.10
CA ASP A 323 13.12 18.28 -17.74
C ASP A 323 13.69 17.85 -16.38
N TYR A 324 14.96 18.18 -16.11
CA TYR A 324 15.59 17.97 -14.81
C TYR A 324 15.00 18.87 -13.71
N ALA A 325 14.78 20.15 -13.99
CA ALA A 325 14.15 21.08 -13.05
C ALA A 325 12.71 20.68 -12.70
N LEU A 326 12.00 19.99 -13.59
CA LEU A 326 10.67 19.44 -13.32
C LEU A 326 10.72 18.24 -12.37
N GLY A 327 11.87 17.57 -12.21
CA GLY A 327 12.09 16.45 -11.28
C GLY A 327 11.44 15.13 -11.68
N ILE A 328 10.57 15.14 -12.69
CA ILE A 328 9.89 13.95 -13.26
C ILE A 328 10.28 13.70 -14.72
N GLY A 329 11.27 14.44 -15.24
CA GLY A 329 11.79 14.25 -16.60
C GLY A 329 10.94 14.84 -17.73
N GLY A 330 9.93 15.66 -17.41
CA GLY A 330 9.13 16.37 -18.41
C GLY A 330 7.76 16.81 -17.88
N LEU A 331 6.87 17.19 -18.81
CA LEU A 331 5.49 17.57 -18.50
C LEU A 331 4.64 16.31 -18.28
N PRO A 332 3.86 16.22 -17.19
CA PRO A 332 3.08 15.03 -16.87
C PRO A 332 1.85 14.87 -17.76
N ARG A 333 1.64 13.65 -18.26
CA ARG A 333 0.44 13.25 -18.99
C ARG A 333 -0.82 13.28 -18.13
N GLY A 334 -1.97 13.54 -18.77
CA GLY A 334 -3.27 13.60 -18.12
C GLY A 334 -3.47 14.82 -17.22
N ARG A 335 -2.64 15.86 -17.35
CA ARG A 335 -2.61 17.03 -16.45
C ARG A 335 -2.67 18.35 -17.21
N ILE A 336 -3.05 19.39 -16.46
CA ILE A 336 -3.05 20.78 -16.92
C ILE A 336 -1.71 21.44 -16.56
N ILE A 337 -1.11 22.12 -17.53
CA ILE A 337 0.13 22.88 -17.42
C ILE A 337 -0.18 24.34 -17.76
N GLU A 338 0.38 25.29 -17.03
CA GLU A 338 0.33 26.71 -17.40
C GLU A 338 1.75 27.21 -17.66
N ILE A 339 1.98 27.80 -18.83
CA ILE A 339 3.22 28.50 -19.17
C ILE A 339 2.89 29.98 -19.32
N TYR A 340 3.44 30.81 -18.45
CA TYR A 340 3.16 32.24 -18.41
C TYR A 340 4.43 33.06 -18.35
N GLY A 341 4.35 34.29 -18.84
CA GLY A 341 5.52 35.17 -18.96
C GLY A 341 5.23 36.43 -19.77
N PRO A 342 6.18 37.38 -19.78
CA PRO A 342 6.08 38.58 -20.62
C PRO A 342 5.93 38.26 -22.11
N GLU A 343 5.57 39.25 -22.90
CA GLU A 343 5.62 39.14 -24.37
C GLU A 343 7.03 38.79 -24.84
N SER A 344 7.12 38.04 -25.94
CA SER A 344 8.40 37.60 -26.52
C SER A 344 9.34 36.86 -25.56
N SER A 345 8.83 36.28 -24.46
CA SER A 345 9.64 35.51 -23.51
C SER A 345 9.93 34.07 -23.96
N GLY A 346 9.30 33.59 -25.03
CA GLY A 346 9.50 32.24 -25.57
C GLY A 346 8.39 31.23 -25.22
N LYS A 347 7.22 31.67 -24.72
CA LYS A 347 6.06 30.81 -24.39
C LYS A 347 5.66 29.88 -25.53
N THR A 348 5.33 30.44 -26.69
CA THR A 348 4.92 29.69 -27.89
C THR A 348 6.06 28.82 -28.41
N THR A 349 7.31 29.31 -28.41
CA THR A 349 8.48 28.50 -28.76
C THR A 349 8.64 27.26 -27.87
N LEU A 350 8.48 27.41 -26.55
CA LEU A 350 8.54 26.29 -25.61
C LEU A 350 7.39 25.30 -25.85
N ALA A 351 6.17 25.80 -26.11
CA ALA A 351 5.02 24.94 -26.40
C ALA A 351 5.19 24.15 -27.70
N LEU A 352 5.68 24.80 -28.76
CA LEU A 352 6.01 24.15 -30.04
C LEU A 352 7.15 23.13 -29.87
N SER A 353 8.14 23.41 -29.01
CA SER A 353 9.17 22.44 -28.63
C SER A 353 8.56 21.19 -27.96
N CYS A 354 7.62 21.37 -27.03
CA CYS A 354 6.90 20.25 -26.41
C CYS A 354 6.09 19.44 -27.45
N ILE A 355 5.44 20.10 -28.41
CA ILE A 355 4.74 19.43 -29.53
C ILE A 355 5.73 18.63 -30.36
N ALA A 356 6.85 19.22 -30.77
CA ALA A 356 7.88 18.53 -31.52
C ALA A 356 8.45 17.31 -30.78
N GLN A 357 8.61 17.37 -29.45
CA GLN A 357 9.01 16.20 -28.66
C GLN A 357 7.90 15.15 -28.56
N ALA A 358 6.64 15.57 -28.41
CA ALA A 358 5.52 14.64 -28.35
C ALA A 358 5.38 13.84 -29.66
N GLN A 359 5.46 14.52 -30.81
CA GLN A 359 5.35 13.92 -32.14
C GLN A 359 6.50 12.95 -32.49
N LYS A 360 7.59 12.93 -31.73
CA LYS A 360 8.66 11.93 -31.91
C LYS A 360 8.27 10.54 -31.44
N LYS A 361 7.27 10.42 -30.56
CA LYS A 361 6.68 9.12 -30.25
C LYS A 361 5.75 8.76 -31.39
N ASP A 362 5.95 7.59 -32.01
CA ASP A 362 5.07 7.09 -33.05
C ASP A 362 3.61 7.13 -32.58
N GLU A 363 2.71 7.57 -33.46
CA GLU A 363 1.25 7.69 -33.24
C GLU A 363 0.79 8.84 -32.31
N ALA A 364 1.68 9.64 -31.73
CA ALA A 364 1.27 10.73 -30.84
C ALA A 364 0.57 11.86 -31.60
N VAL A 365 -0.66 12.19 -31.21
CA VAL A 365 -1.46 13.24 -31.87
C VAL A 365 -1.42 14.53 -31.06
N CYS A 366 -1.10 15.64 -31.73
CA CYS A 366 -1.02 16.95 -31.11
C CYS A 366 -2.05 17.92 -31.71
N ALA A 367 -2.57 18.82 -30.90
CA ALA A 367 -3.44 19.90 -31.34
C ALA A 367 -3.03 21.26 -30.78
N PHE A 368 -3.24 22.32 -31.57
CA PHE A 368 -2.96 23.70 -31.21
C PHE A 368 -4.23 24.55 -31.41
N ILE A 369 -4.70 25.16 -30.33
CA ILE A 369 -5.84 26.07 -30.30
C ILE A 369 -5.29 27.49 -30.30
N ASP A 370 -5.25 28.10 -31.49
CA ASP A 370 -4.70 29.41 -31.75
C ASP A 370 -5.79 30.48 -31.64
N ALA A 371 -6.07 30.91 -30.40
CA ALA A 371 -6.97 32.01 -30.11
C ALA A 371 -6.34 33.39 -30.34
N GLU A 372 -4.99 33.48 -30.39
CA GLU A 372 -4.29 34.72 -30.77
C GLU A 372 -4.18 34.93 -32.28
N HIS A 373 -4.54 33.93 -33.11
CA HIS A 373 -4.39 33.93 -34.57
C HIS A 373 -2.95 34.25 -35.03
N ALA A 374 -1.96 33.76 -34.28
CA ALA A 374 -0.56 34.18 -34.40
C ALA A 374 0.41 33.03 -34.71
N ILE A 375 -0.07 31.81 -34.93
CA ILE A 375 0.82 30.68 -35.21
C ILE A 375 1.44 30.78 -36.62
N ASP A 376 2.77 30.68 -36.69
CA ASP A 376 3.53 30.62 -37.93
C ASP A 376 3.97 29.17 -38.21
N ALA A 377 3.43 28.59 -39.29
CA ALA A 377 3.74 27.22 -39.71
C ALA A 377 5.20 27.01 -40.15
N HIS A 378 5.83 28.03 -40.77
CA HIS A 378 7.24 27.96 -41.15
C HIS A 378 8.13 27.95 -39.91
N TYR A 379 7.81 28.79 -38.92
CA TYR A 379 8.53 28.81 -37.66
C TYR A 379 8.36 27.49 -36.89
N ALA A 380 7.13 26.98 -36.77
CA ALA A 380 6.86 25.69 -36.12
C ALA A 380 7.64 24.54 -36.79
N LYS A 381 7.67 24.49 -38.13
CA LYS A 381 8.46 23.50 -38.88
C LYS A 381 9.96 23.62 -38.58
N ALA A 382 10.48 24.83 -38.49
CA ALA A 382 11.88 25.07 -38.15
C ALA A 382 12.25 24.59 -36.73
N LEU A 383 11.27 24.55 -35.82
CA LEU A 383 11.42 23.98 -34.47
C LEU A 383 11.28 22.45 -34.42
N GLY A 384 11.06 21.80 -35.57
CA GLY A 384 10.92 20.34 -35.67
C GLY A 384 9.50 19.82 -35.45
N VAL A 385 8.48 20.69 -35.50
CA VAL A 385 7.08 20.27 -35.49
C VAL A 385 6.72 19.65 -36.84
N ASN A 386 6.11 18.47 -36.82
CA ASN A 386 5.47 17.90 -37.99
C ASN A 386 4.14 18.62 -38.25
N ILE A 387 4.14 19.50 -39.25
CA ILE A 387 2.99 20.34 -39.60
C ILE A 387 1.85 19.53 -40.23
N GLU A 388 2.16 18.44 -40.93
CA GLU A 388 1.14 17.63 -41.61
C GLU A 388 0.23 16.91 -40.61
N ASP A 389 0.79 16.55 -39.45
CA ASP A 389 0.09 15.83 -38.38
C ASP A 389 -0.32 16.72 -37.19
N LEU A 390 -0.15 18.05 -37.30
CA LEU A 390 -0.58 19.00 -36.27
C LEU A 390 -2.00 19.51 -36.56
N TYR A 391 -2.94 19.19 -35.68
CA TYR A 391 -4.29 19.75 -35.74
C TYR A 391 -4.28 21.19 -35.24
N VAL A 392 -4.77 22.13 -36.05
CA VAL A 392 -4.87 23.55 -35.66
C VAL A 392 -6.33 23.98 -35.69
N SER A 393 -6.75 24.72 -34.66
CA SER A 393 -8.06 25.35 -34.59
C SER A 393 -7.92 26.82 -34.25
N GLN A 394 -8.61 27.67 -35.01
CA GLN A 394 -8.69 29.11 -34.80
C GLN A 394 -10.14 29.48 -34.41
N PRO A 395 -10.47 29.47 -33.11
CA PRO A 395 -11.83 29.67 -32.63
C PRO A 395 -12.22 31.16 -32.63
N ASP A 396 -13.52 31.41 -32.88
CA ASP A 396 -14.15 32.73 -32.85
C ASP A 396 -14.44 33.23 -31.42
N SER A 397 -14.58 32.32 -30.44
CA SER A 397 -14.88 32.69 -29.04
C SER A 397 -14.20 31.79 -28.01
N GLY A 398 -14.09 32.29 -26.78
CA GLY A 398 -13.52 31.54 -25.65
C GLY A 398 -14.28 30.26 -25.33
N GLU A 399 -15.61 30.29 -25.38
CA GLU A 399 -16.46 29.10 -25.21
C GLU A 399 -16.16 28.04 -26.27
N GLN A 400 -16.08 28.45 -27.54
CA GLN A 400 -15.82 27.55 -28.65
C GLN A 400 -14.42 26.93 -28.53
N ALA A 401 -13.40 27.72 -28.20
CA ALA A 401 -12.04 27.23 -27.96
C ALA A 401 -12.00 26.12 -26.90
N LEU A 402 -12.68 26.34 -25.77
CA LEU A 402 -12.72 25.40 -24.65
C LEU A 402 -13.58 24.16 -24.96
N GLU A 403 -14.65 24.29 -25.75
CA GLU A 403 -15.48 23.18 -26.19
C GLU A 403 -14.78 22.27 -27.21
N ILE A 404 -14.03 22.87 -28.15
CA ILE A 404 -13.15 22.14 -29.08
C ILE A 404 -12.10 21.37 -28.27
N THR A 405 -11.43 22.05 -27.34
CA THR A 405 -10.44 21.42 -26.44
C THR A 405 -11.01 20.22 -25.68
N ASP A 406 -12.18 20.38 -25.06
CA ASP A 406 -12.85 19.33 -24.29
C ASP A 406 -13.29 18.15 -25.17
N THR A 407 -13.71 18.42 -26.40
CA THR A 407 -14.07 17.39 -27.38
C THR A 407 -12.87 16.59 -27.84
N LEU A 408 -11.75 17.26 -28.15
CA LEU A 408 -10.48 16.61 -28.50
C LEU A 408 -10.00 15.70 -27.37
N ILE A 409 -10.00 16.19 -26.13
CA ILE A 409 -9.55 15.40 -24.96
C ILE A 409 -10.48 14.20 -24.72
N ARG A 410 -11.81 14.38 -24.81
CA ARG A 410 -12.77 13.28 -24.62
C ARG A 410 -12.69 12.20 -25.68
N SER A 411 -12.21 12.51 -26.89
CA SER A 411 -12.02 11.51 -27.94
C SER A 411 -11.03 10.41 -27.52
N GLY A 412 -10.12 10.72 -26.59
CA GLY A 412 -9.03 9.82 -26.18
C GLY A 412 -7.94 9.65 -27.24
N ALA A 413 -8.03 10.35 -28.36
CA ALA A 413 -7.12 10.23 -29.49
C ALA A 413 -6.03 11.31 -29.54
N VAL A 414 -6.01 12.25 -28.60
CA VAL A 414 -5.06 13.37 -28.57
C VAL A 414 -4.17 13.28 -27.33
N ASP A 415 -2.86 13.39 -27.53
CA ASP A 415 -1.84 13.27 -26.49
C ASP A 415 -1.46 14.61 -25.85
N LEU A 416 -1.46 15.67 -26.65
CA LEU A 416 -1.06 17.00 -26.24
C LEU A 416 -1.92 18.06 -26.93
N VAL A 417 -2.52 18.93 -26.13
CA VAL A 417 -3.23 20.12 -26.61
C VAL A 417 -2.53 21.36 -26.05
N VAL A 418 -2.23 22.32 -26.92
CA VAL A 418 -1.78 23.67 -26.54
C VAL A 418 -2.89 24.66 -26.82
N LEU A 419 -3.18 25.56 -25.89
CA LEU A 419 -4.10 26.68 -26.06
C LEU A 419 -3.34 27.99 -25.91
N ASP A 420 -3.24 28.75 -27.01
CA ASP A 420 -2.53 30.02 -27.12
C ASP A 420 -3.52 31.16 -27.47
N SER A 421 -3.92 32.03 -26.55
CA SER A 421 -3.61 32.07 -25.12
C SER A 421 -4.88 32.32 -24.29
N VAL A 422 -4.78 32.10 -22.98
CA VAL A 422 -5.90 32.35 -22.05
C VAL A 422 -6.38 33.80 -22.12
N ALA A 423 -5.49 34.75 -22.38
CA ALA A 423 -5.85 36.16 -22.48
C ALA A 423 -6.78 36.43 -23.67
N ALA A 424 -6.67 35.64 -24.74
CA ALA A 424 -7.49 35.74 -25.95
C ALA A 424 -8.79 34.93 -25.89
N LEU A 425 -9.08 34.22 -24.78
CA LEU A 425 -10.35 33.54 -24.58
C LEU A 425 -11.45 34.53 -24.22
N VAL A 426 -11.90 35.32 -25.20
CA VAL A 426 -12.94 36.33 -25.06
C VAL A 426 -14.32 35.66 -25.12
N PRO A 427 -15.17 35.79 -24.08
CA PRO A 427 -16.52 35.23 -24.10
C PRO A 427 -17.38 35.81 -25.23
N ARG A 428 -18.32 35.03 -25.79
CA ARG A 428 -19.23 35.52 -26.86
C ARG A 428 -19.97 36.80 -26.50
N ALA A 429 -20.48 36.88 -25.27
CA ALA A 429 -21.22 38.07 -24.84
C ALA A 429 -20.33 39.33 -24.83
N GLU A 430 -19.01 39.18 -24.66
CA GLU A 430 -18.06 40.30 -24.73
C GLU A 430 -17.75 40.69 -26.18
N LEU A 431 -17.69 39.72 -27.09
CA LEU A 431 -17.50 39.95 -28.54
C LEU A 431 -18.73 40.58 -29.22
N GLU A 432 -19.93 40.20 -28.79
CA GLU A 432 -21.21 40.71 -29.32
C GLU A 432 -21.64 42.02 -28.65
N GLY A 433 -21.01 42.39 -27.54
CA GLY A 433 -21.29 43.62 -26.79
C GLY A 433 -20.64 44.86 -27.40
N GLU A 434 -21.02 46.04 -26.90
CA GLU A 434 -20.41 47.30 -27.32
C GLU A 434 -19.14 47.61 -26.50
N MET A 435 -18.18 48.30 -27.12
CA MET A 435 -16.99 48.77 -26.41
C MET A 435 -17.38 49.72 -25.27
N GLY A 436 -17.12 49.30 -24.03
CA GLY A 436 -17.47 50.06 -22.82
C GLY A 436 -18.52 49.37 -21.95
N ASP A 437 -19.12 48.28 -22.41
CA ASP A 437 -20.03 47.47 -21.61
C ASP A 437 -19.33 46.87 -20.38
N GLN A 438 -19.96 47.02 -19.21
CA GLN A 438 -19.42 46.50 -17.96
C GLN A 438 -19.69 45.00 -17.84
N GLN A 439 -18.78 44.18 -18.35
CA GLN A 439 -18.85 42.73 -18.23
C GLN A 439 -17.89 42.22 -17.14
N ILE A 440 -18.39 42.21 -15.89
CA ILE A 440 -17.53 41.89 -14.74
C ILE A 440 -17.21 40.39 -14.69
N ALA A 441 -15.92 40.07 -14.80
CA ALA A 441 -15.32 38.75 -14.53
C ALA A 441 -15.86 37.59 -15.38
N LEU A 442 -16.37 37.86 -16.59
CA LEU A 442 -16.97 36.85 -17.45
C LEU A 442 -15.97 35.76 -17.86
N GLN A 443 -14.76 36.17 -18.29
CA GLN A 443 -13.67 35.24 -18.63
C GLN A 443 -13.27 34.34 -17.44
N ALA A 444 -13.20 34.88 -16.22
CA ALA A 444 -12.84 34.10 -15.03
C ALA A 444 -13.88 33.03 -14.69
N ARG A 445 -15.17 33.34 -14.88
CA ARG A 445 -16.28 32.39 -14.70
C ARG A 445 -16.24 31.28 -15.76
N LEU A 446 -16.01 31.65 -17.02
CA LEU A 446 -15.86 30.72 -18.14
C LEU A 446 -14.72 29.71 -17.85
N MET A 447 -13.54 30.20 -17.49
CA MET A 447 -12.39 29.37 -17.14
C MET A 447 -12.69 28.43 -15.97
N SER A 448 -13.34 28.93 -14.91
CA SER A 448 -13.69 28.12 -13.74
C SER A 448 -14.64 26.97 -14.09
N GLN A 449 -15.60 27.21 -14.99
CA GLN A 449 -16.53 26.19 -15.45
C GLN A 449 -15.84 25.16 -16.35
N ALA A 450 -15.01 25.61 -17.30
CA ALA A 450 -14.34 24.74 -18.25
C ALA A 450 -13.31 23.83 -17.56
N LEU A 451 -12.45 24.38 -16.69
CA LEU A 451 -11.43 23.59 -15.98
C LEU A 451 -12.05 22.47 -15.12
N ARG A 452 -13.23 22.70 -14.54
CA ARG A 452 -13.97 21.69 -13.78
C ARG A 452 -14.39 20.51 -14.65
N LYS A 453 -14.79 20.76 -15.91
CA LYS A 453 -15.13 19.69 -16.87
C LYS A 453 -13.87 18.98 -17.39
N LEU A 454 -12.86 19.76 -17.78
CA LEU A 454 -11.64 19.24 -18.41
C LEU A 454 -10.82 18.32 -17.52
N THR A 455 -10.76 18.59 -16.20
CA THR A 455 -9.90 17.83 -15.27
C THR A 455 -10.24 16.33 -15.24
N GLY A 456 -11.53 15.99 -15.27
CA GLY A 456 -11.98 14.59 -15.29
C GLY A 456 -11.66 13.88 -16.61
N SER A 457 -11.82 14.59 -17.73
CA SER A 457 -11.52 14.08 -19.09
C SER A 457 -10.02 13.85 -19.30
N LEU A 458 -9.17 14.77 -18.83
CA LEU A 458 -7.72 14.69 -18.96
C LEU A 458 -7.13 13.47 -18.24
N SER A 459 -7.57 13.20 -17.01
CA SER A 459 -7.07 12.06 -16.24
C SER A 459 -7.40 10.71 -16.87
N LYS A 460 -8.46 10.62 -17.70
CA LYS A 460 -8.89 9.38 -18.35
C LYS A 460 -8.27 9.19 -19.74
N SER A 461 -8.00 10.29 -20.45
CA SER A 461 -7.44 10.27 -21.81
C SER A 461 -5.92 10.26 -21.83
N HIS A 462 -5.25 10.51 -20.69
CA HIS A 462 -3.80 10.73 -20.62
C HIS A 462 -3.29 11.90 -21.49
N CYS A 463 -4.18 12.76 -21.98
CA CYS A 463 -3.83 13.97 -22.71
C CYS A 463 -3.21 15.02 -21.78
N THR A 464 -2.15 15.69 -22.22
CA THR A 464 -1.59 16.89 -21.57
C THR A 464 -2.24 18.14 -22.14
N LEU A 465 -2.68 19.07 -21.30
CA LEU A 465 -3.22 20.36 -21.75
C LEU A 465 -2.33 21.51 -21.27
N ILE A 466 -1.71 22.22 -22.20
CA ILE A 466 -0.87 23.40 -21.94
C ILE A 466 -1.69 24.66 -22.23
N PHE A 467 -1.85 25.50 -21.23
CA PHE A 467 -2.34 26.87 -21.39
C PHE A 467 -1.16 27.83 -21.48
N LEU A 468 -1.12 28.64 -22.53
CA LEU A 468 -0.26 29.81 -22.59
C LEU A 468 -0.98 31.00 -21.98
N ASN A 469 -0.27 31.79 -21.19
CA ASN A 469 -0.86 32.92 -20.49
C ASN A 469 0.08 34.13 -20.46
N GLN A 470 -0.52 35.30 -20.34
CA GLN A 470 0.19 36.58 -20.28
C GLN A 470 0.21 37.09 -18.84
N ILE A 471 1.24 37.87 -18.52
CA ILE A 471 1.33 38.60 -17.25
C ILE A 471 0.55 39.92 -17.38
N ARG A 472 -0.20 40.27 -16.34
CA ARG A 472 -0.86 41.55 -16.11
C ARG A 472 -0.43 42.09 -14.76
N GLN A 473 -0.66 43.37 -14.51
CA GLN A 473 -0.40 43.99 -13.21
C GLN A 473 -1.72 44.24 -12.47
N LYS A 474 -1.80 43.85 -11.21
CA LYS A 474 -2.92 44.17 -10.33
C LYS A 474 -2.71 45.56 -9.75
N VAL A 475 -3.60 46.49 -10.10
CA VAL A 475 -3.59 47.86 -9.57
C VAL A 475 -3.83 47.84 -8.05
N GLY A 476 -3.10 48.67 -7.31
CA GLY A 476 -3.30 48.86 -5.86
C GLY A 476 -2.52 47.92 -4.94
N VAL A 477 -1.58 47.11 -5.47
CA VAL A 477 -0.68 46.29 -4.65
C VAL A 477 0.55 47.12 -4.24
N ILE A 478 0.65 47.47 -2.95
CA ILE A 478 1.77 48.27 -2.40
C ILE A 478 2.87 47.37 -1.82
N PHE A 479 2.55 46.12 -1.46
CA PHE A 479 3.48 45.15 -0.89
C PHE A 479 3.39 43.79 -1.61
N GLY A 480 4.54 43.19 -1.95
CA GLY A 480 4.63 41.95 -2.72
C GLY A 480 4.68 42.15 -4.24
N SER A 481 4.60 41.06 -5.02
CA SER A 481 4.60 41.15 -6.49
C SER A 481 3.21 41.55 -7.02
N PRO A 482 3.11 42.60 -7.86
CA PRO A 482 1.85 43.00 -8.48
C PRO A 482 1.46 42.12 -9.68
N GLU A 483 2.31 41.17 -10.09
CA GLU A 483 2.08 40.35 -11.28
C GLU A 483 0.98 39.31 -11.06
N VAL A 484 0.02 39.26 -11.99
CA VAL A 484 -1.09 38.31 -12.05
C VAL A 484 -1.23 37.75 -13.47
N THR A 485 -1.95 36.65 -13.62
CA THR A 485 -2.23 36.01 -14.92
C THR A 485 -3.70 36.21 -15.30
N SER A 486 -4.00 36.24 -16.61
CA SER A 486 -5.37 36.38 -17.12
C SER A 486 -6.23 35.13 -16.84
N GLY A 487 -7.57 35.26 -16.98
CA GLY A 487 -8.50 34.14 -16.77
C GLY A 487 -8.88 33.84 -15.31
N GLY A 488 -8.58 34.75 -14.39
CA GLY A 488 -8.90 34.58 -12.96
C GLY A 488 -7.96 33.63 -12.22
N THR A 489 -8.38 33.13 -11.05
CA THR A 489 -7.52 32.32 -10.18
C THR A 489 -7.64 30.81 -10.41
N ALA A 490 -8.67 30.34 -11.13
CA ALA A 490 -8.96 28.92 -11.27
C ALA A 490 -7.79 28.13 -11.87
N LEU A 491 -7.21 28.61 -12.98
CA LEU A 491 -6.11 27.93 -13.67
C LEU A 491 -4.91 27.68 -12.73
N ARG A 492 -4.60 28.64 -11.86
CA ARG A 492 -3.54 28.50 -10.84
C ARG A 492 -3.76 27.31 -9.91
N TYR A 493 -5.00 26.98 -9.57
CA TYR A 493 -5.33 25.84 -8.70
C TYR A 493 -5.34 24.51 -9.45
N TYR A 494 -5.92 24.49 -10.64
CA TYR A 494 -6.06 23.29 -11.46
C TYR A 494 -4.74 22.84 -12.10
N ALA A 495 -3.88 23.77 -12.53
CA ALA A 495 -2.58 23.45 -13.09
C ALA A 495 -1.74 22.59 -12.13
N SER A 496 -1.21 21.47 -12.62
CA SER A 496 -0.28 20.61 -11.89
C SER A 496 1.13 21.17 -11.92
N VAL A 497 1.51 21.79 -13.04
CA VAL A 497 2.79 22.49 -13.21
C VAL A 497 2.50 23.91 -13.71
N ARG A 498 3.23 24.89 -13.15
CA ARG A 498 3.22 26.28 -13.64
C ARG A 498 4.65 26.71 -13.92
N LEU A 499 4.89 27.22 -15.13
CA LEU A 499 6.21 27.66 -15.61
C LEU A 499 6.18 29.18 -15.84
N ASP A 500 7.04 29.90 -15.12
CA ASP A 500 7.30 31.33 -15.34
C ASP A 500 8.51 31.47 -16.25
N ILE A 501 8.29 31.81 -17.52
CA ILE A 501 9.33 31.92 -18.55
C ILE A 501 9.67 33.38 -18.82
N ARG A 502 10.96 33.71 -18.73
CA ARG A 502 11.49 35.07 -18.92
C ARG A 502 12.74 35.07 -19.79
N ARG A 503 12.85 36.14 -20.58
CA ARG A 503 14.07 36.49 -21.32
C ARG A 503 15.06 37.18 -20.38
N GLN A 504 16.33 36.79 -20.39
CA GLN A 504 17.37 37.38 -19.55
C GLN A 504 18.35 38.24 -20.37
N THR A 505 19.30 37.61 -21.07
CA THR A 505 20.32 38.32 -21.85
C THR A 505 20.19 38.01 -23.34
N GLN A 506 20.65 38.93 -24.20
CA GLN A 506 20.71 38.71 -25.65
C GLN A 506 21.99 37.97 -26.02
N ILE A 507 21.87 36.97 -26.88
CA ILE A 507 22.99 36.21 -27.42
C ILE A 507 23.38 36.87 -28.75
N LYS A 508 24.65 37.27 -28.87
CA LYS A 508 25.19 37.94 -30.06
C LYS A 508 26.27 37.12 -30.73
N GLN A 509 26.30 37.18 -32.06
CA GLN A 509 27.39 36.68 -32.88
C GLN A 509 27.89 37.84 -33.77
N GLY A 510 29.04 38.42 -33.41
CA GLY A 510 29.44 39.73 -33.93
C GLY A 510 28.44 40.79 -33.49
N ASP A 511 27.91 41.57 -34.44
CA ASP A 511 26.92 42.62 -34.19
C ASP A 511 25.47 42.13 -34.24
N ALA A 512 25.22 40.92 -34.74
CA ALA A 512 23.87 40.37 -34.89
C ALA A 512 23.39 39.69 -33.60
N ILE A 513 22.14 39.97 -33.20
CA ILE A 513 21.46 39.25 -32.12
C ILE A 513 20.85 37.98 -32.71
N ILE A 514 21.33 36.82 -32.24
CA ILE A 514 20.96 35.51 -32.78
C ILE A 514 19.98 34.74 -31.87
N GLY A 515 19.77 35.19 -30.64
CA GLY A 515 18.87 34.54 -29.69
C GLY A 515 18.88 35.22 -28.32
N ASN A 516 18.30 34.55 -27.33
CA ASN A 516 18.32 35.01 -25.94
C ASN A 516 18.57 33.87 -24.96
N GLU A 517 19.27 34.18 -23.89
CA GLU A 517 19.26 33.36 -22.68
C GLU A 517 17.86 33.42 -22.05
N THR A 518 17.28 32.25 -21.81
CA THR A 518 15.94 32.07 -21.30
C THR A 518 15.99 31.41 -19.93
N VAL A 519 15.19 31.93 -19.00
CA VAL A 519 15.05 31.40 -17.65
C VAL A 519 13.63 30.94 -17.45
N VAL A 520 13.46 29.69 -17.02
CA VAL A 520 12.16 29.12 -16.67
C VAL A 520 12.18 28.73 -15.20
N LYS A 521 11.32 29.36 -14.40
CA LYS A 521 11.09 29.01 -13.00
C LYS A 521 9.87 28.10 -12.89
N VAL A 522 10.03 26.95 -12.24
CA VAL A 522 8.93 26.03 -11.91
C VAL A 522 8.13 26.61 -10.74
N ALA A 523 7.26 27.58 -11.02
CA ALA A 523 6.49 28.32 -10.03
C ALA A 523 5.49 27.45 -9.24
N LYS A 524 5.10 26.30 -9.79
CA LYS A 524 4.29 25.28 -9.11
C LYS A 524 4.63 23.91 -9.69
N ASN A 525 4.70 22.89 -8.83
CA ASN A 525 4.83 21.50 -9.20
C ASN A 525 4.08 20.63 -8.17
N LYS A 526 3.11 19.82 -8.62
CA LYS A 526 2.37 18.88 -7.75
C LYS A 526 2.99 17.48 -7.72
N LEU A 527 4.02 17.21 -8.52
CA LEU A 527 4.57 15.87 -8.72
C LEU A 527 6.02 15.74 -8.27
N ALA A 528 6.74 16.85 -8.14
CA ALA A 528 8.08 16.92 -7.56
C ALA A 528 8.30 18.29 -6.90
N SER A 529 9.49 18.50 -6.34
CA SER A 529 9.85 19.75 -5.65
C SER A 529 9.71 20.97 -6.59
N PRO A 530 8.94 22.00 -6.21
CA PRO A 530 8.78 23.22 -7.00
C PRO A 530 9.99 24.17 -6.85
N PHE A 531 9.93 25.32 -7.52
CA PHE A 531 10.85 26.46 -7.43
C PHE A 531 12.26 26.26 -7.99
N LYS A 532 12.56 25.09 -8.54
CA LYS A 532 13.73 24.89 -9.39
C LYS A 532 13.70 25.83 -10.60
N ILE A 533 14.88 26.20 -11.08
CA ILE A 533 15.08 27.12 -12.19
C ILE A 533 15.89 26.41 -13.26
N ALA A 534 15.42 26.46 -14.50
CA ALA A 534 16.16 26.03 -15.68
C ALA A 534 16.65 27.26 -16.46
N ARG A 535 17.87 27.17 -16.99
CA ARG A 535 18.50 28.19 -17.82
C ARG A 535 18.98 27.55 -19.10
N PHE A 536 18.59 28.10 -20.23
CA PHE A 536 19.01 27.59 -21.53
C PHE A 536 18.93 28.68 -22.59
N ASP A 537 19.70 28.49 -23.66
CA ASP A 537 19.77 29.40 -24.79
C ASP A 537 18.62 29.10 -25.77
N MET A 538 17.91 30.14 -26.21
CA MET A 538 16.86 30.05 -27.22
C MET A 538 17.27 30.84 -28.46
N ILE A 539 17.56 30.12 -29.55
CA ILE A 539 18.08 30.67 -30.81
C ILE A 539 16.94 30.90 -31.79
N TYR A 540 16.91 32.09 -32.40
CA TYR A 540 15.85 32.43 -33.34
C TYR A 540 15.87 31.51 -34.56
N GLY A 541 14.68 30.99 -34.92
CA GLY A 541 14.50 30.04 -36.02
C GLY A 541 15.04 28.62 -35.76
N LYS A 542 15.63 28.35 -34.58
CA LYS A 542 16.13 27.01 -34.21
C LYS A 542 15.54 26.48 -32.90
N GLY A 543 15.01 27.36 -32.05
CA GLY A 543 14.41 26.98 -30.78
C GLY A 543 15.43 26.81 -29.66
N ILE A 544 15.19 25.84 -28.78
CA ILE A 544 16.04 25.56 -27.62
C ILE A 544 17.36 24.95 -28.09
N ASP A 545 18.46 25.53 -27.64
CA ASP A 545 19.82 25.11 -28.01
C ASP A 545 20.31 23.94 -27.15
N ARG A 546 19.93 22.73 -27.56
CA ARG A 546 20.24 21.49 -26.83
C ARG A 546 21.75 21.25 -26.65
N MET A 547 22.57 21.66 -27.61
CA MET A 547 24.02 21.43 -27.55
C MET A 547 24.68 22.31 -26.49
N SER A 548 24.21 23.54 -26.35
CA SER A 548 24.64 24.44 -25.27
C SER A 548 24.23 23.90 -23.90
N GLU A 549 23.02 23.35 -23.77
CA GLU A 549 22.58 22.70 -22.53
C GLU A 549 23.42 21.47 -22.17
N LEU A 550 23.73 20.61 -23.15
CA LEU A 550 24.57 19.43 -22.94
C LEU A 550 25.98 19.81 -22.51
N LEU A 551 26.54 20.88 -23.08
CA LEU A 551 27.86 21.38 -22.69
C LEU A 551 27.86 21.89 -21.24
N ASP A 552 26.84 22.65 -20.86
CA ASP A 552 26.71 23.22 -19.51
C ASP A 552 26.49 22.14 -18.45
N LEU A 553 25.52 21.25 -18.68
CA LEU A 553 25.24 20.13 -17.78
C LEU A 553 26.41 19.15 -17.73
N GLY A 554 27.02 18.84 -18.87
CA GLY A 554 28.20 17.97 -18.95
C GLY A 554 29.38 18.54 -18.15
N THR A 555 29.57 19.86 -18.19
CA THR A 555 30.59 20.52 -17.36
C THR A 555 30.23 20.49 -15.88
N GLN A 556 28.97 20.76 -15.54
CA GLN A 556 28.48 20.77 -14.16
C GLN A 556 28.56 19.39 -13.49
N HIS A 557 28.28 18.32 -14.25
CA HIS A 557 28.25 16.94 -13.75
C HIS A 557 29.54 16.16 -14.00
N GLY A 558 30.63 16.83 -14.40
CA GLY A 558 31.95 16.21 -14.51
C GLY A 558 32.09 15.20 -15.65
N LEU A 559 31.30 15.35 -16.73
CA LEU A 559 31.46 14.59 -17.99
C LEU A 559 32.33 15.35 -19.00
N ILE A 560 32.41 16.67 -18.86
CA ILE A 560 33.23 17.57 -19.69
C ILE A 560 34.14 18.37 -18.75
N ASN A 561 35.44 18.33 -19.03
CA ASN A 561 36.43 19.12 -18.31
C ASN A 561 36.54 20.51 -18.92
N ARG A 562 36.63 21.53 -18.06
CA ARG A 562 36.90 22.91 -18.45
C ARG A 562 38.15 23.44 -17.77
N SER A 563 39.21 23.64 -18.54
CA SER A 563 40.48 24.24 -18.07
C SER A 563 40.63 25.64 -18.65
N GLY A 564 40.20 26.64 -17.89
CA GLY A 564 40.13 28.03 -18.34
C GLY A 564 39.13 28.23 -19.48
N ALA A 565 39.65 28.48 -20.68
CA ALA A 565 38.85 28.62 -21.91
C ALA A 565 38.74 27.31 -22.72
N TRP A 566 39.46 26.25 -22.35
CA TRP A 566 39.47 24.99 -23.09
C TRP A 566 38.46 23.99 -22.55
N TYR A 567 37.78 23.28 -23.45
CA TYR A 567 36.88 22.17 -23.15
C TYR A 567 37.47 20.85 -23.66
N SER A 568 37.38 19.79 -22.86
CA SER A 568 37.79 18.43 -23.22
C SER A 568 36.84 17.38 -22.64
N LEU A 569 36.77 16.20 -23.28
CA LEU A 569 36.00 15.07 -22.77
C LEU A 569 36.74 14.43 -21.58
N VAL A 570 36.00 13.99 -20.56
CA VAL A 570 36.62 13.38 -19.37
C VAL A 570 37.12 11.96 -19.64
N GLU A 571 36.41 11.17 -20.46
CA GLU A 571 36.72 9.75 -20.71
C GLU A 571 38.10 9.54 -21.36
N ASN A 572 38.49 10.43 -22.28
CA ASN A 572 39.69 10.26 -23.10
C ASN A 572 40.55 11.53 -23.25
N GLU A 573 40.24 12.58 -22.47
CA GLU A 573 40.89 13.90 -22.53
C GLU A 573 40.89 14.56 -23.93
N ALA A 574 40.04 14.10 -24.85
CA ALA A 574 40.03 14.62 -26.21
C ALA A 574 39.58 16.11 -26.23
N PRO A 575 40.32 16.99 -26.92
CA PRO A 575 40.00 18.42 -26.95
C PRO A 575 38.75 18.69 -27.80
N MET A 576 37.75 19.34 -27.20
CA MET A 576 36.54 19.80 -27.89
C MET A 576 36.71 21.20 -28.49
N GLY A 577 37.64 21.99 -27.96
CA GLY A 577 38.03 23.29 -28.50
C GLY A 577 38.13 24.41 -27.46
N GLN A 578 38.61 25.57 -27.91
CA GLN A 578 38.76 26.77 -27.09
C GLN A 578 37.52 27.66 -27.20
N GLY A 579 36.81 27.83 -26.08
CA GLY A 579 35.61 28.64 -25.95
C GLY A 579 34.32 27.87 -26.22
N ARG A 580 33.22 28.34 -25.62
CA ARG A 580 31.88 27.71 -25.68
C ARG A 580 31.43 27.45 -27.12
N ALA A 581 31.62 28.41 -28.02
CA ALA A 581 31.19 28.30 -29.42
C ALA A 581 31.88 27.16 -30.18
N LYS A 582 33.20 26.97 -29.97
CA LYS A 582 33.94 25.89 -30.64
C LYS A 582 33.60 24.52 -30.05
N ALA A 583 33.48 24.43 -28.72
CA ALA A 583 33.08 23.21 -28.03
C ALA A 583 31.65 22.77 -28.43
N LYS A 584 30.75 23.74 -28.61
CA LYS A 584 29.41 23.48 -29.16
C LYS A 584 29.47 22.95 -30.59
N ALA A 585 30.23 23.60 -31.48
CA ALA A 585 30.38 23.16 -32.87
C ALA A 585 30.97 21.74 -32.95
N PHE A 586 31.84 21.36 -32.02
CA PHE A 586 32.33 19.99 -31.89
C PHE A 586 31.19 19.00 -31.58
N LEU A 587 30.30 19.29 -30.61
CA LEU A 587 29.15 18.44 -30.32
C LEU A 587 28.15 18.35 -31.48
N GLU A 588 27.98 19.43 -32.24
CA GLU A 588 27.15 19.43 -33.46
C GLU A 588 27.72 18.53 -34.57
N LEU A 589 29.06 18.44 -34.67
CA LEU A 589 29.74 17.59 -35.66
C LEU A 589 29.80 16.11 -35.25
N HIS A 590 29.80 15.84 -33.94
CA HIS A 590 29.97 14.52 -33.35
C HIS A 590 28.71 14.07 -32.58
N GLU A 591 27.64 13.79 -33.33
CA GLU A 591 26.32 13.43 -32.77
C GLU A 591 26.35 12.18 -31.90
N ASP A 592 27.23 11.22 -32.19
CA ASP A 592 27.44 10.00 -31.42
C ASP A 592 27.98 10.31 -30.01
N ILE A 593 28.93 11.23 -29.90
CA ILE A 593 29.47 11.72 -28.62
C ILE A 593 28.39 12.49 -27.86
N ALA A 594 27.68 13.39 -28.54
CA ALA A 594 26.59 14.17 -27.93
C ALA A 594 25.50 13.25 -27.33
N LYS A 595 25.11 12.18 -28.04
CA LYS A 595 24.14 11.18 -27.56
C LYS A 595 24.66 10.41 -26.34
N LYS A 596 25.95 10.02 -26.33
CA LYS A 596 26.56 9.36 -25.17
C LYS A 596 26.53 10.26 -23.93
N ILE A 597 26.93 11.53 -24.09
CA ILE A 597 26.89 12.51 -23.00
C ILE A 597 25.46 12.73 -22.52
N GLU A 598 24.50 12.89 -23.43
CA GLU A 598 23.09 13.03 -23.07
C GLU A 598 22.59 11.82 -22.28
N GLN A 599 22.91 10.60 -22.71
CA GLN A 599 22.50 9.38 -22.02
C GLN A 599 23.09 9.31 -20.61
N SER A 600 24.40 9.53 -20.47
CA SER A 600 25.05 9.54 -19.14
C SER A 600 24.49 10.63 -18.22
N LEU A 601 24.16 11.81 -18.77
CA LEU A 601 23.47 12.85 -18.01
C LEU A 601 22.08 12.39 -17.60
N ARG A 602 21.31 11.76 -18.48
CA ARG A 602 19.97 11.26 -18.15
C ARG A 602 20.02 10.20 -17.06
N ASP A 603 20.97 9.28 -17.15
CA ASP A 603 21.16 8.26 -16.11
C ASP A 603 21.50 8.93 -14.78
N THR A 604 22.47 9.86 -14.76
CA THR A 604 22.85 10.59 -13.53
C THR A 604 21.73 11.46 -12.95
N LEU A 605 20.93 12.12 -13.80
CA LEU A 605 19.93 13.12 -13.39
C LEU A 605 18.57 12.50 -13.06
N PHE A 606 18.27 11.31 -13.59
CA PHE A 606 16.97 10.65 -13.46
C PHE A 606 17.05 9.23 -12.86
N GLU A 607 18.23 8.81 -12.37
CA GLU A 607 18.37 7.66 -11.47
C GLU A 607 17.63 7.91 -10.15
N GLU A 608 17.00 6.86 -9.64
CA GLU A 608 16.22 6.93 -8.41
C GLU A 608 17.13 7.27 -7.22
N PRO A 609 16.75 8.19 -6.32
CA PRO A 609 17.21 8.08 -4.96
C PRO A 609 16.59 6.79 -4.42
N ALA A 610 17.38 5.71 -4.40
CA ALA A 610 17.11 4.56 -3.56
C ALA A 610 16.89 5.11 -2.15
N LEU A 611 15.65 5.02 -1.66
CA LEU A 611 15.18 5.10 -0.26
C LEU A 611 16.27 5.35 0.81
N ALA A 612 16.95 6.51 0.78
CA ALA A 612 18.05 6.83 1.70
C ALA A 612 17.77 8.07 2.56
N ASP A 613 16.73 8.85 2.26
CA ASP A 613 16.42 10.08 2.98
C ASP A 613 15.24 9.96 3.98
N MET A 614 14.86 8.74 4.38
CA MET A 614 13.81 8.53 5.40
C MET A 614 14.33 8.00 6.75
N GLU A 615 15.65 7.83 6.95
CA GLU A 615 16.22 7.36 8.22
C GLU A 615 17.09 8.39 8.98
N GLN A 616 17.12 9.68 8.58
CA GLN A 616 17.91 10.70 9.29
C GLN A 616 17.16 11.93 9.81
N GLU A 617 15.83 11.92 9.86
CA GLU A 617 15.06 12.88 10.68
C GLU A 617 14.17 12.13 11.67
N GLY A 618 14.83 11.52 12.67
CA GLY A 618 14.16 10.76 13.72
C GLY A 618 14.89 10.80 15.07
N THR A 619 15.77 11.78 15.28
CA THR A 619 16.41 12.06 16.59
C THR A 619 16.90 13.51 16.60
N ASP A 620 16.10 14.43 17.13
CA ASP A 620 16.46 15.26 18.29
C ASP A 620 15.49 16.43 18.48
N ASP A 621 14.90 16.44 19.67
CA ASP A 621 14.65 17.60 20.53
C ASP A 621 14.00 18.86 19.93
N SER A 622 12.67 18.84 19.86
CA SER A 622 11.87 20.07 19.93
C SER A 622 10.57 19.88 20.71
N GLU A 623 10.66 19.45 21.97
CA GLU A 623 9.51 19.46 22.89
C GLU A 623 9.74 20.28 24.18
N ASN A 624 10.75 21.16 24.22
CA ASN A 624 11.04 21.96 25.42
C ASN A 624 11.45 23.43 25.18
N ALA A 625 10.84 24.10 24.18
CA ALA A 625 11.12 25.52 23.89
C ALA A 625 9.89 26.45 23.83
N ALA A 626 8.70 26.01 24.27
CA ALA A 626 7.47 26.81 24.16
C ALA A 626 6.80 27.20 25.49
N VAL A 627 7.49 27.11 26.64
CA VAL A 627 6.91 27.48 27.96
C VAL A 627 7.84 28.41 28.76
N LYS A 628 8.75 29.16 28.12
CA LYS A 628 9.72 30.02 28.85
C LYS A 628 9.88 31.47 28.37
N GLU A 629 8.98 32.00 27.54
CA GLU A 629 9.06 33.41 27.09
C GLU A 629 7.93 34.34 27.56
N GLU A 630 7.12 33.95 28.56
CA GLU A 630 6.08 34.82 29.14
C GLU A 630 6.28 35.20 30.62
N GLN A 631 7.50 35.07 31.19
CA GLN A 631 7.76 35.47 32.59
C GLN A 631 8.93 36.44 32.85
N GLU A 632 9.63 36.98 31.84
CA GLU A 632 10.78 37.89 32.09
C GLU A 632 10.74 39.24 31.36
N SER A 633 9.56 39.79 31.04
CA SER A 633 9.44 41.20 30.60
C SER A 633 8.73 42.12 31.60
N VAL A 634 8.72 41.75 32.89
CA VAL A 634 8.45 42.68 34.00
C VAL A 634 9.65 42.61 34.93
N ILE A 635 10.70 43.37 34.60
CA ILE A 635 11.68 44.05 35.48
C ILE A 635 12.76 44.61 34.53
N SER A 636 12.71 45.94 34.31
CA SER A 636 13.81 46.86 33.93
C SER A 636 14.92 46.31 33.01
N SER A 637 15.16 46.85 31.82
CA SER A 637 15.63 48.23 31.58
C SER A 637 15.69 48.49 30.07
#